data_AF-A0A5N8WKD7-F1
#
_entry.id   AF-A0A5N8WKD7-F1
#
_cell.length_a   1.000
_cell.length_b   1.000
_cell.length_c   1.000
_cell.angle_alpha   90.00
_cell.angle_beta   90.00
_cell.angle_gamma   90.00
#
_symmetry.space_group_name_H-M   'P 1'
#
loop_
_entity.id
_entity.type
_entity.pdbx_description
1 polymer ?
#
loop_
_entity_poly.entity_id
_entity_poly.type
_entity_poly.pdbx_seq_one_letter_code
_entity_poly.pdbx_strand_id
1 'polypeptide(L)'
;MAIPGNFLSPTTESIDPNTSGWTPKLNCTISKGIGGRNGDGCLAVRSSAAGEMQVRTVSSYVVSAGTTYQVFADSAGVVPERIGIRWLNASGTEISITWSLTTLGSSSAWHRVGVAGAAPAGAANAQVLLSSTETAVAVYHFWENVYLGLPIRVLGNLLPFGTESSEVDASGWTAVVNATVTRQVPVVGWAVDNYTAGGHTLAMTAVAAGNASVLAVDRPAVTPGVEYLALAYLQPPVIASAAWIELRFYDAADNQVGAARSTLAAPGTGMYRQRASAVAPSNAATCSVAAGLDGASAGQILRLETVVITVAPELQAGTLVPYADGSFEQGIAGWTTASGAAVLSRTTPWGAVAYYGAYALTIASATATASTIRSARFPLGDGAGLNHRAALYAHVGAGSWSSLLLRVRWYDAANTDLGASVGTSYPVPAGSWLLMTSDAVAPTTATQAAVEFVATVSSTSSVLHVDAVALWQVLPLTAVEAVDAGGYVEVTLRELTVGYELSVYRELPDGSRQLVRGPSGLIGHQAIASDLMLIEDHEAPLNTSIRYVIEQWPPGSLSSATRTSDYVTLSLADINEAWLKDPGNPQRNLKVLVQTAPEWSRPIEQAVHRVRGRRNAVVLSGVRGGLEGDLAIWTRTDEERRALHLLLDSGNVLLWQAAPGMGVDDMYVNVAAVSEARIGTLAQDVWRAWTLPLIEADMPVTTGVNGAAGRTWQDVLTEFDTCADVLATYATCEDLLLDRRG
;
A
#
# COMPACT_ATOMS: atom_id res chain seq x y z
N MET A 1 2.69 -14.08 -15.13
CA MET A 1 2.03 -12.78 -14.82
C MET A 1 2.87 -11.73 -15.52
N ALA A 2 2.27 -10.73 -16.17
CA ALA A 2 3.07 -9.70 -16.86
C ALA A 2 3.91 -8.91 -15.87
N ILE A 3 5.17 -8.60 -16.22
CA ILE A 3 6.04 -7.79 -15.38
C ILE A 3 5.53 -6.33 -15.38
N PRO A 4 5.28 -5.70 -14.21
CA PRO A 4 4.82 -4.32 -14.16
C PRO A 4 5.78 -3.35 -14.86
N GLY A 5 5.23 -2.45 -15.69
CA GLY A 5 6.01 -1.44 -16.41
C GLY A 5 6.91 -1.97 -17.53
N ASN A 6 6.72 -3.22 -17.96
CA ASN A 6 7.51 -3.83 -19.03
C ASN A 6 7.08 -3.30 -20.41
N PHE A 7 8.04 -2.88 -21.23
CA PHE A 7 7.78 -2.45 -22.61
C PHE A 7 7.60 -3.64 -23.55
N LEU A 8 8.07 -4.82 -23.16
CA LEU A 8 7.95 -6.03 -23.96
C LEU A 8 6.51 -6.53 -23.95
N SER A 9 6.06 -7.11 -25.07
CA SER A 9 4.77 -7.82 -25.09
C SER A 9 4.87 -9.08 -24.22
N PRO A 10 3.75 -9.59 -23.67
CA PRO A 10 3.75 -10.83 -22.89
C PRO A 10 4.47 -11.98 -23.61
N THR A 11 4.24 -12.15 -24.92
CA THR A 11 4.92 -13.19 -25.71
C THR A 11 6.43 -12.99 -25.84
N THR A 12 6.93 -11.75 -25.80
CA THR A 12 8.38 -11.48 -25.85
C THR A 12 9.03 -11.67 -24.49
N GLU A 13 8.36 -11.24 -23.42
CA GLU A 13 8.77 -11.39 -22.02
C GLU A 13 8.84 -12.85 -21.58
N SER A 14 7.74 -13.60 -21.74
CA SER A 14 7.58 -14.98 -21.26
C SER A 14 8.04 -16.03 -22.27
N ILE A 15 8.16 -15.66 -23.55
CA ILE A 15 8.45 -16.58 -24.65
C ILE A 15 7.34 -17.65 -24.81
N ASP A 16 6.10 -17.21 -24.58
CA ASP A 16 4.88 -18.02 -24.70
C ASP A 16 3.84 -17.28 -25.57
N PRO A 17 3.24 -17.90 -26.63
CA PRO A 17 3.36 -19.29 -27.07
C PRO A 17 4.53 -19.62 -27.98
N ASN A 18 5.39 -18.67 -28.33
CA ASN A 18 6.45 -18.87 -29.32
C ASN A 18 7.57 -17.81 -29.20
N THR A 19 8.58 -17.90 -30.07
CA THR A 19 9.72 -16.99 -30.11
C THR A 19 9.56 -15.80 -31.06
N SER A 20 8.33 -15.42 -31.46
CA SER A 20 8.10 -14.36 -32.46
C SER A 20 8.62 -12.98 -32.07
N GLY A 21 8.81 -12.73 -30.77
CA GLY A 21 9.44 -11.52 -30.25
C GLY A 21 10.96 -11.45 -30.41
N TRP A 22 11.62 -12.53 -30.88
CA TRP A 22 13.07 -12.69 -30.86
C TRP A 22 13.65 -13.01 -32.24
N THR A 23 14.89 -12.57 -32.50
CA THR A 23 15.61 -12.88 -33.75
C THR A 23 17.11 -13.06 -33.50
N PRO A 24 17.79 -14.04 -34.13
CA PRO A 24 19.23 -14.18 -34.06
C PRO A 24 19.95 -12.93 -34.56
N LYS A 25 20.98 -12.49 -33.83
CA LYS A 25 21.88 -11.39 -34.26
C LYS A 25 23.25 -11.93 -34.69
N LEU A 26 23.80 -12.90 -33.95
CA LEU A 26 25.13 -13.44 -34.19
C LEU A 26 25.23 -14.91 -33.76
N ASN A 27 25.85 -15.75 -34.61
CA ASN A 27 26.32 -17.11 -34.28
C ASN A 27 25.29 -18.03 -33.58
N CYS A 28 23.99 -17.89 -33.84
CA CYS A 28 22.98 -18.75 -33.23
C CYS A 28 21.77 -19.01 -34.11
N THR A 29 21.03 -20.05 -33.74
CA THR A 29 19.63 -20.25 -34.07
C THR A 29 18.78 -20.20 -32.80
N ILE A 30 17.48 -19.95 -32.92
CA ILE A 30 16.56 -19.84 -31.79
C ILE A 30 15.38 -20.79 -31.95
N SER A 31 14.84 -21.25 -30.83
CA SER A 31 13.62 -22.08 -30.74
C SER A 31 12.92 -21.88 -29.40
N LYS A 32 11.63 -22.23 -29.29
CA LYS A 32 10.94 -22.30 -27.99
C LYS A 32 11.45 -23.53 -27.23
N GLY A 33 12.07 -23.33 -26.08
CA GLY A 33 12.39 -24.37 -25.11
C GLY A 33 11.23 -24.63 -24.15
N ILE A 34 11.45 -25.55 -23.20
CA ILE A 34 10.51 -25.90 -22.13
C ILE A 34 11.12 -25.61 -20.76
N GLY A 35 10.29 -25.55 -19.72
CA GLY A 35 10.76 -25.44 -18.34
C GLY A 35 11.03 -24.01 -17.89
N GLY A 36 10.32 -23.05 -18.49
CA GLY A 36 10.23 -21.70 -17.95
C GLY A 36 9.58 -21.67 -16.57
N ARG A 37 9.84 -20.59 -15.84
CA ARG A 37 9.27 -20.21 -14.55
C ARG A 37 8.13 -19.21 -14.71
N ASN A 38 8.10 -18.42 -15.78
CA ASN A 38 7.00 -17.49 -16.10
C ASN A 38 6.19 -18.00 -17.32
N GLY A 39 5.60 -19.18 -17.20
CA GLY A 39 4.96 -19.91 -18.30
C GLY A 39 5.65 -21.25 -18.55
N ASP A 40 5.21 -21.99 -19.58
CA ASP A 40 5.81 -23.29 -19.91
C ASP A 40 7.08 -23.17 -20.79
N GLY A 41 7.22 -22.03 -21.47
CA GLY A 41 8.23 -21.76 -22.48
C GLY A 41 9.46 -21.02 -21.97
N CYS A 42 10.56 -21.16 -22.70
CA CYS A 42 11.73 -20.29 -22.58
C CYS A 42 12.35 -20.08 -23.97
N LEU A 43 13.21 -19.08 -24.11
CA LEU A 43 14.00 -18.89 -25.32
C LEU A 43 15.22 -19.82 -25.28
N ALA A 44 15.22 -20.84 -26.14
CA ALA A 44 16.38 -21.70 -26.34
C ALA A 44 17.24 -21.12 -27.47
N VAL A 45 18.44 -20.65 -27.13
CA VAL A 45 19.44 -20.11 -28.07
C VAL A 45 20.50 -21.18 -28.28
N ARG A 46 20.73 -21.59 -29.53
CA ARG A 46 21.68 -22.65 -29.90
C ARG A 46 22.84 -22.08 -30.70
N SER A 47 24.07 -22.28 -30.24
CA SER A 47 25.26 -21.82 -30.96
C SER A 47 25.42 -22.50 -32.32
N SER A 48 25.85 -21.72 -33.33
CA SER A 48 26.17 -22.24 -34.67
C SER A 48 27.65 -22.62 -34.83
N ALA A 49 28.52 -22.05 -34.01
CA ALA A 49 29.94 -22.36 -33.88
C ALA A 49 30.42 -21.95 -32.46
N ALA A 50 31.65 -22.32 -32.10
CA ALA A 50 32.30 -21.76 -30.91
C ALA A 50 32.47 -20.23 -31.06
N GLY A 51 32.27 -19.50 -29.97
CA GLY A 51 32.35 -18.04 -29.92
C GLY A 51 31.10 -17.38 -29.34
N GLU A 52 31.08 -16.04 -29.34
CA GLU A 52 29.93 -15.27 -28.84
C GLU A 52 28.71 -15.51 -29.70
N MET A 53 27.58 -15.81 -29.07
CA MET A 53 26.26 -15.83 -29.69
C MET A 53 25.38 -14.72 -29.13
N GLN A 54 24.56 -14.13 -30.00
CA GLN A 54 23.69 -13.03 -29.63
C GLN A 54 22.30 -13.17 -30.24
N VAL A 55 21.28 -12.91 -29.43
CA VAL A 55 19.88 -12.80 -29.87
C VAL A 55 19.31 -11.48 -29.38
N ARG A 56 18.40 -10.88 -30.15
CA ARG A 56 17.77 -9.60 -29.81
C ARG A 56 16.27 -9.64 -29.99
N THR A 57 15.56 -8.67 -29.42
CA THR A 57 14.15 -8.45 -29.73
C THR A 57 13.97 -8.05 -31.19
N VAL A 58 12.85 -8.46 -31.80
CA VAL A 58 12.46 -8.04 -33.16
C VAL A 58 12.05 -6.57 -33.15
N SER A 59 11.17 -6.20 -32.22
CA SER A 59 10.72 -4.83 -32.03
C SER A 59 11.81 -3.97 -31.38
N SER A 60 11.72 -2.66 -31.61
CA SER A 60 12.45 -1.64 -30.86
C SER A 60 11.44 -0.80 -30.08
N TYR A 61 11.85 -0.31 -28.91
CA TYR A 61 10.97 0.36 -27.95
C TYR A 61 11.42 1.80 -27.77
N VAL A 62 10.48 2.74 -27.77
CA VAL A 62 10.79 4.18 -27.68
C VAL A 62 11.47 4.49 -26.35
N VAL A 63 12.54 5.28 -26.40
CA VAL A 63 13.27 5.76 -25.22
C VAL A 63 13.63 7.23 -25.37
N SER A 64 13.87 7.88 -24.24
CA SER A 64 14.29 9.28 -24.16
C SER A 64 15.77 9.35 -23.76
N ALA A 65 16.56 10.11 -24.51
CA ALA A 65 17.97 10.35 -24.18
C ALA A 65 18.11 10.97 -22.77
N GLY A 66 19.08 10.49 -21.99
CA GLY A 66 19.32 10.89 -20.60
C GLY A 66 18.52 10.09 -19.57
N THR A 67 17.41 9.45 -19.96
CA THR A 67 16.62 8.62 -19.04
C THR A 67 17.30 7.27 -18.81
N THR A 68 17.35 6.83 -17.55
CA THR A 68 17.86 5.49 -17.19
C THR A 68 16.81 4.44 -17.50
N TYR A 69 17.22 3.38 -18.18
CA TYR A 69 16.41 2.18 -18.40
C TYR A 69 17.11 0.96 -17.82
N GLN A 70 16.33 -0.03 -17.44
CA GLN A 70 16.79 -1.31 -16.92
C GLN A 70 16.38 -2.44 -17.87
N VAL A 71 17.27 -3.41 -18.02
CA VAL A 71 16.98 -4.69 -18.64
C VAL A 71 17.40 -5.81 -17.71
N PHE A 72 16.57 -6.83 -17.55
CA PHE A 72 16.98 -8.08 -16.90
C PHE A 72 16.30 -9.27 -17.57
N ALA A 73 16.87 -10.45 -17.34
CA ALA A 73 16.29 -11.73 -17.71
C ALA A 73 16.72 -12.78 -16.71
N ASP A 74 15.95 -13.85 -16.62
CA ASP A 74 16.39 -15.07 -15.95
C ASP A 74 17.03 -16.00 -16.99
N SER A 75 18.18 -16.57 -16.64
CA SER A 75 19.04 -17.32 -17.54
C SER A 75 19.48 -18.66 -16.94
N ALA A 76 19.74 -19.62 -17.81
CA ALA A 76 20.32 -20.91 -17.45
C ALA A 76 21.19 -21.42 -18.62
N GLY A 77 22.38 -21.94 -18.30
CA GLY A 77 23.33 -22.43 -19.29
C GLY A 77 24.61 -22.99 -18.69
N VAL A 78 25.50 -23.45 -19.57
CA VAL A 78 26.77 -24.08 -19.17
C VAL A 78 27.99 -23.16 -19.32
N VAL A 79 27.79 -21.95 -19.83
CA VAL A 79 28.82 -20.91 -19.93
C VAL A 79 28.35 -19.60 -19.29
N PRO A 80 29.26 -18.71 -18.89
CA PRO A 80 28.90 -17.36 -18.46
C PRO A 80 28.28 -16.53 -19.57
N GLU A 81 27.34 -15.67 -19.17
CA GLU A 81 26.49 -14.86 -20.04
C GLU A 81 26.43 -13.40 -19.62
N ARG A 82 25.83 -12.57 -20.46
CA ARG A 82 25.57 -11.15 -20.19
C ARG A 82 24.34 -10.67 -20.97
N ILE A 83 23.73 -9.59 -20.49
CA ILE A 83 22.60 -8.92 -21.13
C ILE A 83 22.94 -7.47 -21.42
N GLY A 84 22.31 -6.88 -22.43
CA GLY A 84 22.54 -5.48 -22.75
C GLY A 84 21.33 -4.74 -23.31
N ILE A 85 21.38 -3.42 -23.16
CA ILE A 85 20.45 -2.47 -23.78
C ILE A 85 21.12 -1.95 -25.04
N ARG A 86 20.61 -2.34 -26.20
CA ARG A 86 21.08 -1.88 -27.50
C ARG A 86 20.39 -0.57 -27.85
N TRP A 87 21.13 0.53 -27.84
CA TRP A 87 20.60 1.87 -28.13
C TRP A 87 20.58 2.14 -29.63
N LEU A 88 19.46 2.66 -30.11
CA LEU A 88 19.23 2.94 -31.53
C LEU A 88 18.80 4.39 -31.71
N ASN A 89 19.27 5.01 -32.79
CA ASN A 89 18.74 6.30 -33.21
C ASN A 89 17.34 6.15 -33.84
N ALA A 90 16.74 7.27 -34.27
CA ALA A 90 15.42 7.27 -34.90
C ALA A 90 15.36 6.47 -36.22
N SER A 91 16.49 6.26 -36.90
CA SER A 91 16.58 5.43 -38.11
C SER A 91 16.85 3.94 -37.83
N GLY A 92 16.89 3.51 -36.56
CA GLY A 92 17.15 2.12 -36.18
C GLY A 92 18.62 1.70 -36.24
N THR A 93 19.55 2.65 -36.38
CA THR A 93 21.00 2.40 -36.38
C THR A 93 21.54 2.29 -34.95
N GLU A 94 22.39 1.29 -34.69
CA GLU A 94 23.06 1.10 -33.39
C GLU A 94 23.98 2.28 -33.08
N ILE A 95 23.75 2.91 -31.93
CA ILE A 95 24.62 3.96 -31.38
C ILE A 95 25.67 3.30 -30.48
N SER A 96 25.20 2.48 -29.52
CA SER A 96 26.02 1.76 -28.56
C SER A 96 25.21 0.66 -27.88
N ILE A 97 25.87 -0.12 -27.03
CA ILE A 97 25.22 -1.11 -26.17
C ILE A 97 25.69 -0.87 -24.73
N THR A 98 24.74 -0.71 -23.81
CA THR A 98 25.03 -0.81 -22.37
C THR A 98 25.03 -2.28 -22.00
N TRP A 99 26.20 -2.84 -21.69
CA TRP A 99 26.36 -4.26 -21.31
C TRP A 99 26.39 -4.44 -19.79
N SER A 100 25.78 -5.53 -19.32
CA SER A 100 26.06 -6.07 -18.00
C SER A 100 27.51 -6.55 -17.91
N LEU A 101 28.02 -6.70 -16.69
CA LEU A 101 29.19 -7.56 -16.50
C LEU A 101 28.81 -9.00 -16.87
N THR A 102 29.81 -9.79 -17.26
CA THR A 102 29.63 -11.24 -17.42
C THR A 102 29.38 -11.88 -16.06
N THR A 103 28.47 -12.86 -16.01
CA THR A 103 28.23 -13.66 -14.81
C THR A 103 29.54 -14.28 -14.29
N LEU A 104 29.71 -14.35 -12.97
CA LEU A 104 30.94 -14.85 -12.35
C LEU A 104 31.18 -16.35 -12.58
N GLY A 105 30.15 -17.08 -13.01
CA GLY A 105 30.18 -18.50 -13.32
C GLY A 105 28.95 -18.89 -14.11
N SER A 106 28.96 -20.09 -14.67
CA SER A 106 27.80 -20.66 -15.35
C SER A 106 26.89 -21.40 -14.37
N SER A 107 25.63 -21.58 -14.76
CA SER A 107 24.65 -22.33 -13.97
C SER A 107 23.56 -22.90 -14.83
N SER A 108 23.34 -24.21 -14.73
CA SER A 108 22.19 -24.88 -15.33
C SER A 108 20.89 -24.62 -14.58
N ALA A 109 20.93 -23.99 -13.40
CA ALA A 109 19.77 -23.51 -12.68
C ALA A 109 19.48 -22.03 -13.04
N TRP A 110 18.20 -21.68 -13.05
CA TRP A 110 17.73 -20.33 -13.33
C TRP A 110 18.31 -19.31 -12.35
N HIS A 111 18.91 -18.26 -12.89
CA HIS A 111 19.48 -17.14 -12.15
C HIS A 111 19.30 -15.84 -12.92
N ARG A 112 19.36 -14.69 -12.23
CA ARG A 112 19.10 -13.40 -12.87
C ARG A 112 20.36 -12.74 -13.41
N VAL A 113 20.23 -12.15 -14.59
CA VAL A 113 21.25 -11.29 -15.22
C VAL A 113 20.57 -9.98 -15.61
N GLY A 114 21.21 -8.85 -15.32
CA GLY A 114 20.62 -7.52 -15.54
C GLY A 114 21.65 -6.46 -15.85
N VAL A 115 21.22 -5.32 -16.36
CA VAL A 115 21.97 -4.05 -16.39
C VAL A 115 21.01 -2.89 -16.47
N ALA A 116 21.43 -1.72 -15.98
CA ALA A 116 20.76 -0.46 -16.24
C ALA A 116 21.73 0.61 -16.75
N GLY A 117 21.20 1.58 -17.47
CA GLY A 117 21.99 2.73 -17.91
C GLY A 117 21.15 3.82 -18.55
N ALA A 118 21.68 5.04 -18.54
CA ALA A 118 21.11 6.19 -19.23
C ALA A 118 21.19 6.00 -20.75
N ALA A 119 20.08 6.25 -21.44
CA ALA A 119 20.05 6.27 -22.90
C ALA A 119 21.00 7.37 -23.41
N PRO A 120 21.95 7.06 -24.30
CA PRO A 120 22.94 8.02 -24.78
C PRO A 120 22.28 9.11 -25.65
N ALA A 121 22.98 10.22 -25.85
CA ALA A 121 22.53 11.29 -26.74
C ALA A 121 22.20 10.74 -28.14
N GLY A 122 21.02 11.11 -28.66
CA GLY A 122 20.52 10.65 -29.95
C GLY A 122 19.82 9.28 -29.94
N ALA A 123 19.78 8.57 -28.80
CA ALA A 123 18.96 7.38 -28.65
C ALA A 123 17.47 7.76 -28.70
N ALA A 124 16.73 7.08 -29.57
CA ALA A 124 15.28 7.20 -29.71
C ALA A 124 14.58 5.86 -29.51
N ASN A 125 15.30 4.74 -29.68
CA ASN A 125 14.78 3.41 -29.43
C ASN A 125 15.80 2.52 -28.70
N ALA A 126 15.32 1.46 -28.06
CA ALA A 126 16.12 0.43 -27.42
C ALA A 126 15.66 -0.98 -27.83
N GLN A 127 16.58 -1.95 -27.76
CA GLN A 127 16.29 -3.38 -27.88
C GLN A 127 17.01 -4.15 -26.77
N VAL A 128 16.42 -5.27 -26.36
CA VAL A 128 17.12 -6.23 -25.49
C VAL A 128 18.10 -7.02 -26.33
N LEU A 129 19.30 -7.23 -25.80
CA LEU A 129 20.35 -8.05 -26.40
C LEU A 129 20.85 -9.07 -25.38
N LEU A 130 20.68 -10.35 -25.68
CA LEU A 130 21.16 -11.46 -24.85
C LEU A 130 22.44 -12.01 -25.47
N SER A 131 23.45 -12.34 -24.66
CA SER A 131 24.75 -12.81 -25.12
C SER A 131 25.35 -13.88 -24.21
N SER A 132 25.93 -14.92 -24.80
CA SER A 132 26.77 -15.92 -24.12
C SER A 132 27.92 -16.34 -25.05
N THR A 133 29.03 -16.83 -24.49
CA THR A 133 30.21 -17.25 -25.28
C THR A 133 30.38 -18.75 -25.20
N GLU A 134 29.93 -19.44 -26.24
CA GLU A 134 29.87 -20.89 -26.25
C GLU A 134 31.18 -21.54 -26.72
N THR A 135 31.52 -22.68 -26.15
CA THR A 135 32.80 -23.37 -26.43
C THR A 135 32.74 -24.29 -27.66
N ALA A 136 31.56 -24.53 -28.22
CA ALA A 136 31.35 -25.43 -29.36
C ALA A 136 30.10 -25.04 -30.15
N VAL A 137 29.88 -25.71 -31.28
CA VAL A 137 28.59 -25.70 -32.00
C VAL A 137 27.53 -26.46 -31.21
N ALA A 138 26.26 -26.09 -31.39
CA ALA A 138 25.10 -26.76 -30.84
C ALA A 138 25.01 -26.77 -29.31
N VAL A 139 25.64 -25.81 -28.63
CA VAL A 139 25.44 -25.58 -27.19
C VAL A 139 24.20 -24.72 -27.00
N TYR A 140 23.39 -25.06 -26.00
CA TYR A 140 22.16 -24.36 -25.69
C TYR A 140 22.34 -23.45 -24.46
N HIS A 141 21.78 -22.24 -24.56
CA HIS A 141 21.59 -21.31 -23.45
C HIS A 141 20.12 -20.89 -23.43
N PHE A 142 19.56 -20.76 -22.23
CA PHE A 142 18.13 -20.53 -22.02
C PHE A 142 17.89 -19.17 -21.37
N TRP A 143 16.82 -18.51 -21.78
CA TRP A 143 16.42 -17.19 -21.27
C TRP A 143 14.91 -17.10 -21.13
N GLU A 144 14.44 -16.39 -20.10
CA GLU A 144 13.03 -16.09 -19.89
C GLU A 144 12.82 -14.87 -18.98
N ASN A 145 11.55 -14.55 -18.70
CA ASN A 145 11.16 -13.52 -17.74
C ASN A 145 11.86 -12.18 -18.01
N VAL A 146 11.83 -11.77 -19.28
CA VAL A 146 12.65 -10.67 -19.78
C VAL A 146 11.95 -9.34 -19.57
N TYR A 147 12.68 -8.38 -19.01
CA TYR A 147 12.22 -7.04 -18.75
C TYR A 147 13.01 -6.01 -19.57
N LEU A 148 12.32 -5.02 -20.12
CA LEU A 148 12.89 -3.76 -20.57
C LEU A 148 11.95 -2.62 -20.19
N GLY A 149 12.44 -1.63 -19.45
CA GLY A 149 11.63 -0.48 -19.06
C GLY A 149 12.38 0.47 -18.15
N LEU A 150 11.63 1.30 -17.43
CA LEU A 150 12.19 2.16 -16.38
C LEU A 150 12.63 1.31 -15.18
N PRO A 151 13.64 1.72 -14.39
CA PRO A 151 14.06 0.96 -13.22
C PRO A 151 12.91 0.59 -12.29
N ILE A 152 12.78 -0.70 -11.98
CA ILE A 152 11.82 -1.17 -10.97
C ILE A 152 12.45 -0.98 -9.60
N ARG A 153 11.71 -0.32 -8.69
CA ARG A 153 12.21 0.09 -7.38
C ARG A 153 11.29 -0.35 -6.26
N VAL A 154 11.85 -0.50 -5.07
CA VAL A 154 11.06 -0.64 -3.85
C VAL A 154 10.33 0.67 -3.58
N LEU A 155 9.00 0.58 -3.48
CA LEU A 155 8.14 1.72 -3.17
C LEU A 155 8.54 2.34 -1.82
N GLY A 156 8.63 3.67 -1.77
CA GLY A 156 9.02 4.41 -0.57
C GLY A 156 10.52 4.42 -0.27
N ASN A 157 11.36 3.80 -1.10
CA ASN A 157 12.80 3.86 -0.92
C ASN A 157 13.34 5.28 -1.20
N LEU A 158 14.03 5.83 -0.19
CA LEU A 158 14.59 7.17 -0.21
C LEU A 158 15.96 7.24 -0.91
N LEU A 159 16.64 6.11 -1.10
CA LEU A 159 17.88 6.06 -1.88
C LEU A 159 17.59 6.23 -3.37
N PRO A 160 18.55 6.64 -4.23
CA PRO A 160 18.38 6.56 -5.68
C PRO A 160 18.56 5.12 -6.18
N PHE A 161 18.05 4.84 -7.40
CA PHE A 161 18.12 3.50 -7.99
C PHE A 161 19.54 2.92 -8.06
N GLY A 162 20.55 3.72 -8.43
CA GLY A 162 21.93 3.25 -8.52
C GLY A 162 22.57 2.82 -7.19
N THR A 163 22.00 3.26 -6.07
CA THR A 163 22.45 2.90 -4.72
C THR A 163 21.60 1.77 -4.14
N GLU A 164 20.31 1.75 -4.47
CA GLU A 164 19.39 0.65 -4.19
C GLU A 164 19.82 -0.65 -4.89
N SER A 165 20.14 -0.53 -6.18
CA SER A 165 20.51 -1.63 -7.04
C SER A 165 21.81 -1.26 -7.77
N SER A 166 22.79 -2.16 -7.73
CA SER A 166 24.09 -1.91 -8.36
C SER A 166 24.07 -2.04 -9.89
N GLU A 167 22.90 -2.00 -10.51
CA GLU A 167 22.71 -2.24 -11.95
C GLU A 167 23.37 -1.17 -12.84
N VAL A 168 23.54 0.06 -12.33
CA VAL A 168 24.16 1.17 -13.08
C VAL A 168 25.68 1.20 -12.88
N ASP A 169 26.13 1.25 -11.63
CA ASP A 169 27.54 1.20 -11.21
C ASP A 169 27.63 0.95 -9.68
N ALA A 170 28.81 1.21 -9.08
CA ALA A 170 29.04 1.13 -7.64
C ALA A 170 29.31 2.50 -6.99
N SER A 171 29.05 3.60 -7.69
CA SER A 171 29.38 4.97 -7.26
C SER A 171 28.55 5.43 -6.06
N GLY A 172 27.40 4.81 -5.84
CA GLY A 172 26.56 4.99 -4.65
C GLY A 172 27.20 4.54 -3.33
N TRP A 173 28.41 3.97 -3.36
CA TRP A 173 29.05 3.33 -2.22
C TRP A 173 30.52 3.69 -2.07
N THR A 174 30.97 3.78 -0.82
CA THR A 174 32.38 4.00 -0.49
C THR A 174 32.86 3.02 0.56
N ALA A 175 34.15 2.70 0.54
CA ALA A 175 34.80 1.91 1.58
C ALA A 175 35.03 2.76 2.83
N VAL A 176 34.70 2.22 4.01
CA VAL A 176 34.88 2.91 5.30
C VAL A 176 36.03 2.31 6.08
N VAL A 177 36.04 0.98 6.23
CA VAL A 177 37.06 0.26 6.99
C VAL A 177 37.48 -0.96 6.20
N ASN A 178 38.78 -1.12 5.95
CA ASN A 178 39.38 -2.37 5.50
C ASN A 178 38.66 -3.06 4.32
N ALA A 179 38.15 -2.27 3.37
CA ALA A 179 37.31 -2.77 2.28
C ALA A 179 37.66 -2.15 0.93
N THR A 180 37.33 -2.85 -0.14
CA THR A 180 37.13 -2.29 -1.48
C THR A 180 35.69 -2.51 -1.93
N VAL A 181 35.20 -1.63 -2.80
CA VAL A 181 33.87 -1.69 -3.38
C VAL A 181 33.99 -1.96 -4.87
N THR A 182 33.29 -2.99 -5.34
CA THR A 182 33.19 -3.31 -6.76
C THR A 182 31.77 -3.80 -7.07
N ARG A 183 31.46 -3.97 -8.35
CA ARG A 183 30.24 -4.62 -8.79
C ARG A 183 30.51 -6.03 -9.28
N GLN A 184 29.59 -6.96 -9.01
CA GLN A 184 29.68 -8.36 -9.46
C GLN A 184 28.31 -8.86 -9.96
N VAL A 185 28.32 -9.87 -10.82
CA VAL A 185 27.10 -10.59 -11.29
C VAL A 185 27.20 -12.04 -10.82
N PRO A 186 26.86 -12.34 -9.55
CA PRO A 186 26.85 -13.70 -9.04
C PRO A 186 25.69 -14.50 -9.65
N VAL A 187 25.82 -15.82 -9.68
CA VAL A 187 24.71 -16.72 -10.01
C VAL A 187 23.74 -16.76 -8.82
N VAL A 188 22.72 -15.90 -8.85
CA VAL A 188 21.66 -15.84 -7.83
C VAL A 188 20.30 -16.07 -8.47
N GLY A 189 19.59 -17.08 -7.96
CA GLY A 189 18.20 -17.32 -8.29
C GLY A 189 17.26 -16.51 -7.39
N TRP A 190 16.42 -15.67 -8.00
CA TRP A 190 15.31 -15.01 -7.34
C TRP A 190 14.00 -15.75 -7.59
N ALA A 191 13.00 -15.53 -6.74
CA ALA A 191 11.63 -15.86 -7.09
C ALA A 191 11.25 -15.16 -8.41
N VAL A 192 10.46 -15.84 -9.24
CA VAL A 192 10.16 -15.37 -10.61
C VAL A 192 9.50 -13.99 -10.64
N ASP A 193 8.78 -13.65 -9.57
CA ASP A 193 8.01 -12.43 -9.35
C ASP A 193 8.74 -11.37 -8.50
N ASN A 194 9.95 -11.64 -8.01
CA ASN A 194 10.72 -10.65 -7.25
C ASN A 194 11.46 -9.69 -8.20
N TYR A 195 10.77 -8.72 -8.79
CA TYR A 195 11.33 -7.81 -9.80
C TYR A 195 12.19 -6.67 -9.25
N THR A 196 12.19 -6.45 -7.93
CA THR A 196 13.02 -5.43 -7.26
C THR A 196 14.47 -5.86 -7.05
N ALA A 197 14.78 -7.12 -7.34
CA ALA A 197 16.14 -7.65 -7.23
C ALA A 197 16.81 -7.75 -8.60
N GLY A 198 18.02 -7.18 -8.68
CA GLY A 198 18.86 -7.18 -9.87
C GLY A 198 19.61 -8.48 -10.14
N GLY A 199 20.33 -8.52 -11.26
CA GLY A 199 21.40 -9.49 -11.57
C GLY A 199 22.78 -9.01 -11.13
N HIS A 200 23.03 -7.69 -11.07
CA HIS A 200 24.22 -7.17 -10.41
C HIS A 200 24.05 -7.17 -8.90
N THR A 201 25.17 -7.13 -8.19
CA THR A 201 25.25 -6.95 -6.74
C THR A 201 26.44 -6.06 -6.42
N LEU A 202 26.35 -5.31 -5.32
CA LEU A 202 27.51 -4.65 -4.74
C LEU A 202 28.38 -5.71 -4.07
N ALA A 203 29.69 -5.68 -4.32
CA ALA A 203 30.65 -6.56 -3.67
C ALA A 203 31.62 -5.75 -2.81
N MET A 204 31.50 -5.91 -1.49
CA MET A 204 32.49 -5.45 -0.53
C MET A 204 33.52 -6.55 -0.31
N THR A 205 34.80 -6.27 -0.62
CA THR A 205 35.91 -7.21 -0.37
C THR A 205 36.78 -6.73 0.78
N ALA A 206 36.98 -7.55 1.81
CA ALA A 206 37.89 -7.24 2.92
C ALA A 206 39.35 -7.24 2.43
N VAL A 207 40.12 -6.16 2.68
CA VAL A 207 41.52 -6.07 2.18
C VAL A 207 42.54 -6.71 3.10
N ALA A 208 42.24 -6.81 4.40
CA ALA A 208 43.03 -7.45 5.44
C ALA A 208 42.12 -8.19 6.43
N ALA A 209 42.72 -8.94 7.36
CA ALA A 209 41.96 -9.58 8.44
C ALA A 209 41.45 -8.54 9.45
N GLY A 210 40.20 -8.68 9.91
CA GLY A 210 39.55 -7.76 10.85
C GLY A 210 38.17 -7.34 10.38
N ASN A 211 37.63 -6.26 10.96
CA ASN A 211 36.33 -5.74 10.54
C ASN A 211 36.47 -5.05 9.18
N ALA A 212 35.47 -5.21 8.31
CA ALA A 212 35.40 -4.55 7.01
C ALA A 212 34.01 -3.94 6.82
N SER A 213 33.92 -2.73 6.24
CA SER A 213 32.63 -2.07 6.02
C SER A 213 32.62 -1.08 4.87
N VAL A 214 31.43 -0.89 4.31
CA VAL A 214 31.09 0.06 3.26
C VAL A 214 29.88 0.90 3.69
N LEU A 215 29.71 2.06 3.06
CA LEU A 215 28.66 3.04 3.37
C LEU A 215 28.10 3.61 2.07
N ALA A 216 26.78 3.78 2.02
CA ALA A 216 26.13 4.51 0.95
C ALA A 216 26.50 6.00 1.00
N VAL A 217 26.92 6.56 -0.14
CA VAL A 217 27.28 7.98 -0.22
C VAL A 217 26.05 8.87 -0.27
N ASP A 218 24.94 8.36 -0.81
CA ASP A 218 23.67 9.08 -0.80
C ASP A 218 23.09 9.13 0.61
N ARG A 219 22.71 10.35 1.02
CA ARG A 219 22.16 10.63 2.34
C ARG A 219 20.80 11.31 2.24
N PRO A 220 19.70 10.56 2.10
CA PRO A 220 18.37 11.17 2.08
C PRO A 220 18.08 11.93 3.36
N ALA A 221 17.27 13.00 3.24
CA ALA A 221 16.81 13.79 4.36
C ALA A 221 15.91 12.96 5.29
N VAL A 222 15.97 13.25 6.59
CA VAL A 222 15.12 12.62 7.60
C VAL A 222 14.47 13.65 8.50
N THR A 223 13.35 13.25 9.09
CA THR A 223 12.63 14.05 10.09
C THR A 223 12.97 13.52 11.49
N PRO A 224 13.48 14.36 12.41
CA PRO A 224 13.67 13.98 13.81
C PRO A 224 12.41 13.39 14.44
N GLY A 225 12.56 12.32 15.23
CA GLY A 225 11.46 11.63 15.89
C GLY A 225 10.71 10.61 15.02
N VAL A 226 10.95 10.57 13.69
CA VAL A 226 10.40 9.54 12.81
C VAL A 226 11.30 8.30 12.83
N GLU A 227 10.71 7.11 12.87
CA GLU A 227 11.45 5.85 12.74
C GLU A 227 11.72 5.53 11.27
N TYR A 228 12.98 5.18 10.97
CA TYR A 228 13.40 4.75 9.64
C TYR A 228 13.88 3.31 9.69
N LEU A 229 13.73 2.60 8.57
CA LEU A 229 14.15 1.23 8.34
C LEU A 229 15.14 1.18 7.17
N ALA A 230 16.32 0.65 7.43
CA ALA A 230 17.26 0.17 6.43
C ALA A 230 17.08 -1.35 6.23
N LEU A 231 17.07 -1.81 4.98
CA LEU A 231 17.14 -3.24 4.67
C LEU A 231 17.98 -3.52 3.43
N ALA A 232 18.52 -4.73 3.34
CA ALA A 232 19.24 -5.23 2.16
C ALA A 232 19.21 -6.76 2.12
N TYR A 233 19.30 -7.36 0.94
CA TYR A 233 19.73 -8.74 0.82
C TYR A 233 21.25 -8.81 0.96
N LEU A 234 21.71 -9.64 1.89
CA LEU A 234 23.12 -9.86 2.18
C LEU A 234 23.50 -11.29 1.81
N GLN A 235 24.60 -11.45 1.06
CA GLN A 235 25.25 -12.74 0.85
C GLN A 235 26.51 -12.83 1.71
N PRO A 236 26.47 -13.51 2.87
CA PRO A 236 27.65 -13.67 3.69
C PRO A 236 28.68 -14.59 2.99
N PRO A 237 29.97 -14.46 3.31
CA PRO A 237 30.99 -15.38 2.83
C PRO A 237 30.87 -16.77 3.50
N VAL A 238 31.62 -17.75 2.98
CA VAL A 238 31.59 -19.16 3.43
C VAL A 238 32.17 -19.37 4.84
N ILE A 239 32.94 -18.41 5.35
CA ILE A 239 33.67 -18.51 6.63
C ILE A 239 32.96 -17.65 7.68
N ALA A 240 33.13 -18.00 8.97
CA ALA A 240 32.43 -17.49 10.15
C ALA A 240 32.54 -15.98 10.50
N SER A 241 32.72 -15.09 9.52
CA SER A 241 32.57 -13.64 9.73
C SER A 241 31.09 -13.28 9.92
N ALA A 242 30.80 -12.35 10.82
CA ALA A 242 29.43 -11.92 11.07
C ALA A 242 29.04 -10.78 10.11
N ALA A 243 28.12 -11.06 9.18
CA ALA A 243 27.58 -10.06 8.27
C ALA A 243 26.53 -9.18 8.96
N TRP A 244 26.52 -7.88 8.67
CA TRP A 244 25.59 -6.93 9.28
C TRP A 244 25.20 -5.79 8.34
N ILE A 245 24.07 -5.15 8.66
CA ILE A 245 23.61 -3.88 8.10
C ILE A 245 23.43 -2.87 9.25
N GLU A 246 23.64 -1.59 8.99
CA GLU A 246 23.57 -0.51 9.98
C GLU A 246 22.94 0.74 9.37
N LEU A 247 21.90 1.26 10.02
CA LEU A 247 21.32 2.56 9.72
C LEU A 247 22.07 3.63 10.52
N ARG A 248 22.52 4.70 9.87
CA ARG A 248 23.24 5.82 10.50
C ARG A 248 22.51 7.13 10.28
N PHE A 249 22.49 7.99 11.28
CA PHE A 249 21.95 9.35 11.21
C PHE A 249 23.06 10.38 11.31
N TYR A 250 22.92 11.47 10.56
CA TYR A 250 23.88 12.57 10.52
C TYR A 250 23.18 13.89 10.79
N ASP A 251 23.86 14.81 11.46
CA ASP A 251 23.40 16.20 11.60
C ASP A 251 23.65 17.01 10.32
N ALA A 252 23.24 18.28 10.32
CA ALA A 252 23.44 19.19 9.20
C ALA A 252 24.92 19.55 8.92
N ALA A 253 25.84 19.17 9.82
CA ALA A 253 27.28 19.33 9.65
C ALA A 253 27.98 18.01 9.30
N ASP A 254 27.21 16.99 8.86
CA ASP A 254 27.68 15.66 8.48
C ASP A 254 28.34 14.84 9.61
N ASN A 255 28.15 15.21 10.87
CA ASN A 255 28.59 14.38 12.00
C ASN A 255 27.58 13.25 12.22
N GLN A 256 28.08 12.03 12.45
CA GLN A 256 27.22 10.91 12.83
C GLN A 256 26.68 11.13 14.25
N VAL A 257 25.35 11.20 14.38
CA VAL A 257 24.65 11.47 15.65
C VAL A 257 23.88 10.26 16.20
N GLY A 258 23.72 9.21 15.40
CA GLY A 258 23.10 7.96 15.81
C GLY A 258 23.41 6.82 14.86
N ALA A 259 23.34 5.59 15.35
CA ALA A 259 23.40 4.39 14.52
C ALA A 259 22.67 3.20 15.17
N ALA A 260 22.08 2.35 14.35
CA ALA A 260 21.49 1.08 14.76
C ALA A 260 21.97 -0.03 13.83
N ARG A 261 22.58 -1.06 14.41
CA ARG A 261 23.18 -2.20 13.68
C ARG A 261 22.37 -3.47 13.91
N SER A 262 22.31 -4.28 12.86
CA SER A 262 21.65 -5.57 12.84
C SER A 262 22.53 -6.64 12.21
N THR A 263 22.88 -7.66 12.99
CA THR A 263 23.69 -8.80 12.52
C THR A 263 22.81 -9.88 11.92
N LEU A 264 23.18 -10.36 10.74
CA LEU A 264 22.55 -11.48 10.04
C LEU A 264 22.99 -12.81 10.66
N ALA A 265 22.04 -13.62 11.11
CA ALA A 265 22.27 -15.01 11.53
C ALA A 265 22.00 -15.97 10.36
N ALA A 266 22.85 -15.93 9.34
CA ALA A 266 22.61 -16.67 8.09
C ALA A 266 22.66 -18.20 8.29
N PRO A 267 21.74 -18.97 7.67
CA PRO A 267 21.81 -20.43 7.64
C PRO A 267 22.84 -20.98 6.64
N GLY A 268 23.43 -20.13 5.79
CA GLY A 268 24.37 -20.51 4.74
C GLY A 268 24.90 -19.30 3.98
N THR A 269 25.28 -19.49 2.71
CA THR A 269 25.86 -18.45 1.83
C THR A 269 24.91 -17.97 0.74
N GLY A 270 23.60 -18.16 0.94
CA GLY A 270 22.56 -17.60 0.09
C GLY A 270 22.38 -16.09 0.29
N MET A 271 21.43 -15.51 -0.43
CA MET A 271 20.98 -14.13 -0.20
C MET A 271 19.91 -14.11 0.90
N TYR A 272 20.15 -13.37 1.98
CA TYR A 272 19.21 -13.26 3.09
C TYR A 272 18.93 -11.80 3.40
N ARG A 273 17.65 -11.45 3.55
CA ARG A 273 17.26 -10.06 3.84
C ARG A 273 17.49 -9.73 5.31
N GLN A 274 18.32 -8.74 5.60
CA GLN A 274 18.55 -8.22 6.94
C GLN A 274 18.02 -6.79 7.06
N ARG A 275 17.61 -6.40 8.27
CA ARG A 275 16.94 -5.13 8.55
C ARG A 275 17.54 -4.44 9.78
N ALA A 276 17.69 -3.12 9.73
CA ALA A 276 18.02 -2.27 10.87
C ALA A 276 17.08 -1.05 10.89
N SER A 277 16.57 -0.67 12.05
CA SER A 277 15.63 0.44 12.23
C SER A 277 16.00 1.23 13.47
N ALA A 278 15.73 2.53 13.42
CA ALA A 278 15.87 3.41 14.58
C ALA A 278 15.10 4.71 14.37
N VAL A 279 14.73 5.33 15.48
CA VAL A 279 14.14 6.66 15.52
C VAL A 279 15.24 7.69 15.25
N ALA A 280 15.01 8.58 14.28
CA ALA A 280 15.92 9.66 13.96
C ALA A 280 16.14 10.57 15.20
N PRO A 281 17.39 10.75 15.68
CA PRO A 281 17.69 11.65 16.80
C PRO A 281 17.19 13.08 16.58
N SER A 282 17.02 13.84 17.66
CA SER A 282 16.46 15.21 17.62
C SER A 282 17.24 16.19 16.74
N ASN A 283 18.54 15.93 16.51
CA ASN A 283 19.43 16.74 15.69
C ASN A 283 19.80 16.08 14.34
N ALA A 284 19.15 14.98 13.96
CA ALA A 284 19.38 14.32 12.68
C ALA A 284 18.77 15.14 11.51
N ALA A 285 19.54 15.30 10.45
CA ALA A 285 19.14 15.96 9.20
C ALA A 285 19.10 14.98 8.02
N THR A 286 20.02 14.01 7.99
CA THR A 286 20.06 12.96 6.95
C THR A 286 20.34 11.59 7.55
N CYS A 287 20.14 10.53 6.77
CA CYS A 287 20.55 9.18 7.13
C CYS A 287 21.30 8.46 6.00
N SER A 288 22.00 7.38 6.32
CA SER A 288 22.66 6.51 5.35
C SER A 288 22.69 5.07 5.86
N VAL A 289 22.99 4.14 4.97
CA VAL A 289 23.08 2.71 5.25
C VAL A 289 24.53 2.24 5.09
N ALA A 290 25.02 1.53 6.09
CA ALA A 290 26.29 0.83 6.06
C ALA A 290 26.08 -0.68 6.12
N ALA A 291 27.05 -1.43 5.62
CA ALA A 291 27.09 -2.86 5.76
C ALA A 291 28.52 -3.35 5.91
N GLY A 292 28.69 -4.52 6.51
CA GLY A 292 30.03 -5.00 6.81
C GLY A 292 30.10 -6.42 7.31
N LEU A 293 31.34 -6.81 7.60
CA LEU A 293 31.73 -8.08 8.19
C LEU A 293 32.55 -7.80 9.45
N ASP A 294 32.17 -8.42 10.56
CA ASP A 294 33.02 -8.48 11.75
C ASP A 294 33.86 -9.77 11.71
N GLY A 295 35.17 -9.64 12.02
CA GLY A 295 36.10 -10.78 12.01
C GLY A 295 36.36 -11.38 10.63
N ALA A 296 36.40 -10.56 9.57
CA ALA A 296 36.68 -11.03 8.22
C ALA A 296 38.14 -11.46 8.03
N SER A 297 38.37 -12.40 7.11
CA SER A 297 39.69 -12.68 6.55
C SER A 297 39.90 -11.87 5.27
N ALA A 298 41.15 -11.53 4.94
CA ALA A 298 41.49 -10.87 3.68
C ALA A 298 40.92 -11.65 2.48
N GLY A 299 40.30 -10.94 1.54
CA GLY A 299 39.67 -11.50 0.34
C GLY A 299 38.24 -12.02 0.53
N GLN A 300 37.69 -12.01 1.75
CA GLN A 300 36.27 -12.34 1.93
C GLN A 300 35.37 -11.28 1.32
N ILE A 301 34.26 -11.73 0.72
CA ILE A 301 33.32 -10.89 0.00
C ILE A 301 31.96 -10.97 0.68
N LEU A 302 31.42 -9.81 1.05
CA LEU A 302 30.00 -9.62 1.36
C LEU A 302 29.34 -9.03 0.11
N ARG A 303 28.25 -9.63 -0.36
CA ARG A 303 27.44 -9.04 -1.43
C ARG A 303 26.17 -8.41 -0.90
N LEU A 304 25.76 -7.31 -1.52
CA LEU A 304 24.54 -6.59 -1.21
C LEU A 304 23.68 -6.40 -2.46
N GLU A 305 22.36 -6.47 -2.28
CA GLU A 305 21.38 -6.14 -3.31
C GLU A 305 20.08 -5.62 -2.67
N THR A 306 19.28 -4.86 -3.45
CA THR A 306 18.02 -4.24 -3.03
C THR A 306 18.17 -3.50 -1.69
N VAL A 307 19.04 -2.49 -1.68
CA VAL A 307 19.30 -1.68 -0.50
C VAL A 307 18.25 -0.57 -0.38
N VAL A 308 17.59 -0.52 0.77
CA VAL A 308 16.47 0.37 0.98
C VAL A 308 16.67 1.16 2.26
N ILE A 309 16.33 2.44 2.22
CA ILE A 309 15.99 3.25 3.39
C ILE A 309 14.57 3.75 3.18
N THR A 310 13.68 3.51 4.14
CA THR A 310 12.30 3.99 4.11
C THR A 310 11.87 4.41 5.51
N VAL A 311 10.75 5.11 5.64
CA VAL A 311 10.06 5.23 6.93
C VAL A 311 9.70 3.82 7.38
N ALA A 312 9.98 3.49 8.64
CA ALA A 312 9.73 2.15 9.16
C ALA A 312 8.22 1.83 9.04
N PRO A 313 7.86 0.65 8.51
CA PRO A 313 6.47 0.27 8.44
C PRO A 313 5.93 0.06 9.85
N GLU A 314 4.75 0.59 10.12
CA GLU A 314 4.06 0.35 11.38
C GLU A 314 3.53 -1.09 11.39
N LEU A 315 3.87 -1.86 12.44
CA LEU A 315 3.32 -3.22 12.62
C LEU A 315 1.82 -3.20 12.88
N GLN A 316 1.34 -2.08 13.43
CA GLN A 316 -0.05 -1.74 13.64
C GLN A 316 -0.16 -0.23 13.56
N ALA A 317 -1.16 0.29 12.85
CA ALA A 317 -1.38 1.73 12.73
C ALA A 317 -1.46 2.42 14.10
N GLY A 318 -0.64 3.46 14.30
CA GLY A 318 -0.59 4.22 15.55
C GLY A 318 0.10 3.49 16.72
N THR A 319 0.86 2.44 16.44
CA THR A 319 1.65 1.75 17.48
C THR A 319 2.70 2.67 18.09
N LEU A 320 2.81 2.61 19.42
CA LEU A 320 3.85 3.24 20.22
C LEU A 320 5.12 2.38 20.30
N VAL A 321 5.03 1.10 19.91
CA VAL A 321 6.15 0.14 19.93
C VAL A 321 6.98 0.34 18.66
N PRO A 322 8.27 0.71 18.77
CA PRO A 322 9.16 0.82 17.62
C PRO A 322 9.31 -0.49 16.87
N TYR A 323 9.62 -0.42 15.57
CA TYR A 323 9.79 -1.59 14.72
C TYR A 323 10.81 -2.59 15.28
N ALA A 324 11.92 -2.11 15.85
CA ALA A 324 12.93 -2.97 16.46
C ALA A 324 12.41 -3.80 17.64
N ASP A 325 11.52 -3.23 18.45
CA ASP A 325 10.93 -3.86 19.64
C ASP A 325 9.74 -4.76 19.30
N GLY A 326 9.03 -4.50 18.20
CA GLY A 326 7.87 -5.28 17.80
C GLY A 326 8.17 -6.43 16.83
N SER A 327 9.14 -6.25 15.92
CA SER A 327 9.46 -7.23 14.85
C SER A 327 10.66 -8.14 15.18
N PHE A 328 11.47 -7.78 16.16
CA PHE A 328 12.67 -8.53 16.58
C PHE A 328 13.72 -8.75 15.50
N GLU A 329 13.66 -8.02 14.38
CA GLU A 329 14.56 -8.22 13.24
C GLU A 329 16.03 -7.92 13.57
N GLN A 330 16.28 -7.12 14.61
CA GLN A 330 17.60 -6.63 15.02
C GLN A 330 18.15 -7.29 16.29
N GLY A 331 17.29 -7.97 17.04
CA GLY A 331 17.62 -8.54 18.34
C GLY A 331 16.39 -8.60 19.24
N ILE A 332 16.61 -8.60 20.55
CA ILE A 332 15.51 -8.52 21.53
C ILE A 332 15.20 -7.08 21.97
N ALA A 333 15.84 -6.08 21.35
CA ALA A 333 15.71 -4.66 21.68
C ALA A 333 15.75 -4.40 23.20
N GLY A 334 14.77 -3.69 23.76
CA GLY A 334 14.69 -3.41 25.20
C GLY A 334 13.96 -4.48 26.03
N TRP A 335 13.67 -5.65 25.48
CA TRP A 335 12.93 -6.70 26.19
C TRP A 335 13.76 -7.37 27.28
N THR A 336 13.16 -7.55 28.45
CA THR A 336 13.82 -8.13 29.63
C THR A 336 12.94 -9.13 30.36
N THR A 337 13.56 -10.09 31.04
CA THR A 337 12.89 -10.93 32.04
C THR A 337 12.81 -10.16 33.35
N ALA A 338 11.67 -9.54 33.64
CA ALA A 338 11.45 -8.78 34.86
C ALA A 338 11.43 -9.67 36.12
N SER A 339 11.00 -10.93 35.99
CA SER A 339 11.06 -11.95 37.05
C SER A 339 10.92 -13.35 36.48
N GLY A 340 11.44 -14.37 37.17
CA GLY A 340 11.33 -15.78 36.76
C GLY A 340 12.60 -16.31 36.10
N ALA A 341 12.50 -17.48 35.47
CA ALA A 341 13.65 -18.23 34.93
C ALA A 341 13.80 -18.14 33.40
N ALA A 342 12.93 -17.39 32.72
CA ALA A 342 12.98 -17.25 31.27
C ALA A 342 14.25 -16.53 30.79
N VAL A 343 14.85 -17.05 29.73
CA VAL A 343 15.96 -16.44 29.00
C VAL A 343 15.44 -15.99 27.64
N LEU A 344 15.75 -14.74 27.29
CA LEU A 344 15.32 -14.12 26.04
C LEU A 344 16.46 -14.16 25.02
N SER A 345 16.13 -14.53 23.79
CA SER A 345 17.01 -14.43 22.63
C SER A 345 16.20 -14.13 21.38
N ARG A 346 16.85 -13.75 20.28
CA ARG A 346 16.20 -13.72 18.96
C ARG A 346 16.21 -15.13 18.37
N THR A 347 15.22 -15.49 17.55
CA THR A 347 15.27 -16.74 16.78
C THR A 347 16.49 -16.75 15.86
N THR A 348 17.09 -17.92 15.67
CA THR A 348 18.22 -18.13 14.75
C THR A 348 18.22 -19.57 14.26
N PRO A 349 18.66 -19.86 13.02
CA PRO A 349 19.10 -18.90 11.99
C PRO A 349 17.94 -18.12 11.36
N TRP A 350 18.27 -17.21 10.43
CA TRP A 350 17.32 -16.44 9.62
C TRP A 350 16.23 -17.33 9.03
N GLY A 351 14.97 -16.93 9.17
CA GLY A 351 13.83 -17.65 8.60
C GLY A 351 13.47 -18.96 9.30
N ALA A 352 14.09 -19.30 10.44
CA ALA A 352 13.79 -20.53 11.16
C ALA A 352 12.39 -20.52 11.78
N VAL A 353 12.03 -19.45 12.50
CA VAL A 353 10.71 -19.22 13.09
C VAL A 353 10.46 -17.71 13.18
N ALA A 354 9.37 -17.26 12.56
CA ALA A 354 8.85 -15.90 12.61
C ALA A 354 7.37 -15.88 12.21
N TYR A 355 6.63 -14.86 12.62
CA TYR A 355 5.31 -14.51 12.08
C TYR A 355 5.45 -13.40 11.04
N TYR A 356 6.22 -12.38 11.38
CA TYR A 356 6.54 -11.23 10.55
C TYR A 356 8.05 -11.19 10.29
N GLY A 357 8.46 -10.74 9.09
CA GLY A 357 9.89 -10.64 8.78
C GLY A 357 10.59 -12.00 8.66
N ALA A 358 11.70 -12.17 9.38
CA ALA A 358 12.55 -13.36 9.36
C ALA A 358 12.99 -13.83 10.76
N TYR A 359 12.70 -13.05 11.80
CA TYR A 359 13.04 -13.35 13.19
C TYR A 359 11.85 -13.11 14.13
N ALA A 360 11.94 -13.67 15.34
CA ALA A 360 10.99 -13.45 16.43
C ALA A 360 11.74 -13.45 17.77
N LEU A 361 11.08 -12.99 18.84
CA LEU A 361 11.56 -13.18 20.20
C LEU A 361 11.43 -14.65 20.59
N THR A 362 12.47 -15.23 21.15
CA THR A 362 12.50 -16.57 21.74
C THR A 362 12.57 -16.44 23.25
N ILE A 363 11.66 -17.13 23.92
CA ILE A 363 11.56 -17.20 25.38
C ILE A 363 11.77 -18.65 25.77
N ALA A 364 12.96 -18.96 26.26
CA ALA A 364 13.31 -20.29 26.72
C ALA A 364 13.21 -20.37 28.24
N SER A 365 12.54 -21.40 28.78
CA SER A 365 12.50 -21.66 30.21
C SER A 365 13.01 -23.05 30.54
N ALA A 366 14.02 -23.10 31.43
CA ALA A 366 14.53 -24.35 31.97
C ALA A 366 13.62 -24.94 33.06
N THR A 367 12.64 -24.18 33.58
CA THR A 367 11.78 -24.60 34.69
C THR A 367 10.29 -24.49 34.34
N ALA A 368 9.47 -25.34 34.96
CA ALA A 368 8.01 -25.26 34.87
C ALA A 368 7.45 -24.20 35.84
N THR A 369 7.85 -22.95 35.65
CA THR A 369 7.42 -21.80 36.46
C THR A 369 7.00 -20.64 35.56
N ALA A 370 6.27 -19.68 36.13
CA ALA A 370 5.91 -18.46 35.42
C ALA A 370 7.09 -17.49 35.35
N SER A 371 7.23 -16.82 34.20
CA SER A 371 8.16 -15.70 34.04
C SER A 371 7.40 -14.47 33.54
N THR A 372 7.81 -13.29 34.00
CA THR A 372 7.29 -12.00 33.54
C THR A 372 8.30 -11.40 32.57
N ILE A 373 7.85 -11.16 31.34
CA ILE A 373 8.64 -10.57 30.27
C ILE A 373 8.08 -9.18 30.01
N ARG A 374 8.95 -8.18 29.81
CA ARG A 374 8.57 -6.77 29.67
C ARG A 374 9.38 -6.09 28.58
N SER A 375 8.71 -5.28 27.75
CA SER A 375 9.35 -4.43 26.75
C SER A 375 10.11 -3.25 27.38
N ALA A 376 10.75 -2.43 26.53
CA ALA A 376 11.09 -1.06 26.91
C ALA A 376 9.85 -0.24 27.26
N ARG A 377 10.08 0.96 27.78
CA ARG A 377 9.04 1.96 28.03
C ARG A 377 8.91 2.85 26.80
N PHE A 378 7.69 3.05 26.35
CA PHE A 378 7.37 3.84 25.18
C PHE A 378 6.56 5.07 25.60
N PRO A 379 6.84 6.26 25.03
CA PRO A 379 6.09 7.47 25.34
C PRO A 379 4.63 7.33 24.89
N LEU A 380 3.70 7.82 25.71
CA LEU A 380 2.26 7.78 25.41
C LEU A 380 1.75 8.99 24.61
N GLY A 381 2.55 10.05 24.50
CA GLY A 381 2.06 11.34 24.00
C GLY A 381 0.86 11.81 24.83
N ASP A 382 -0.24 12.15 24.14
CA ASP A 382 -1.49 12.60 24.76
C ASP A 382 -2.42 11.44 25.20
N GLY A 383 -1.89 10.21 25.24
CA GLY A 383 -2.64 8.98 25.57
C GLY A 383 -3.09 8.83 27.03
N ALA A 384 -2.75 9.75 27.93
CA ALA A 384 -3.13 9.66 29.34
C ALA A 384 -4.65 9.65 29.52
N GLY A 385 -5.18 8.71 30.31
CA GLY A 385 -6.63 8.55 30.48
C GLY A 385 -7.37 7.87 29.33
N LEU A 386 -6.69 7.53 28.23
CA LEU A 386 -7.29 6.89 27.05
C LEU A 386 -7.12 5.37 27.08
N ASN A 387 -8.01 4.66 26.38
CA ASN A 387 -7.92 3.20 26.25
C ASN A 387 -6.84 2.82 25.24
N HIS A 388 -6.03 1.82 25.57
CA HIS A 388 -4.95 1.30 24.74
C HIS A 388 -5.05 -0.20 24.61
N ARG A 389 -4.67 -0.74 23.45
CA ARG A 389 -4.61 -2.17 23.17
C ARG A 389 -3.17 -2.59 23.00
N ALA A 390 -2.73 -3.54 23.83
CA ALA A 390 -1.54 -4.33 23.54
C ALA A 390 -1.92 -5.52 22.67
N ALA A 391 -1.11 -5.86 21.68
CA ALA A 391 -1.22 -7.09 20.92
C ALA A 391 0.14 -7.75 20.68
N LEU A 392 0.13 -9.06 20.55
CA LEU A 392 1.27 -9.85 20.09
C LEU A 392 0.80 -11.14 19.43
N TYR A 393 1.67 -11.72 18.62
CA TYR A 393 1.53 -13.10 18.14
C TYR A 393 2.41 -14.02 18.96
N ALA A 394 1.89 -15.17 19.38
CA ALA A 394 2.65 -16.17 20.13
C ALA A 394 2.56 -17.56 19.50
N HIS A 395 3.66 -18.33 19.55
CA HIS A 395 3.75 -19.69 19.03
C HIS A 395 4.62 -20.57 19.93
N VAL A 396 4.13 -21.75 20.33
CA VAL A 396 4.92 -22.71 21.12
C VAL A 396 5.91 -23.43 20.22
N GLY A 397 7.21 -23.20 20.43
CA GLY A 397 8.28 -23.88 19.70
C GLY A 397 8.64 -25.25 20.29
N ALA A 398 8.57 -25.40 21.62
CA ALA A 398 8.86 -26.66 22.30
C ALA A 398 8.23 -26.71 23.69
N GLY A 399 8.02 -27.92 24.21
CA GLY A 399 7.47 -28.14 25.54
C GLY A 399 5.99 -27.75 25.62
N SER A 400 5.56 -27.25 26.79
CA SER A 400 4.17 -26.94 27.07
C SER A 400 4.03 -25.67 27.89
N TRP A 401 3.07 -24.85 27.51
CA TRP A 401 2.75 -23.56 28.13
C TRP A 401 1.27 -23.55 28.49
N SER A 402 0.97 -23.37 29.78
CA SER A 402 -0.42 -23.43 30.26
C SER A 402 -1.18 -22.14 29.96
N SER A 403 -0.50 -20.99 30.03
CA SER A 403 -1.13 -19.69 29.78
C SER A 403 -0.12 -18.58 29.48
N LEU A 404 -0.60 -17.53 28.80
CA LEU A 404 0.06 -16.24 28.63
C LEU A 404 -0.92 -15.13 29.04
N LEU A 405 -0.58 -14.39 30.09
CA LEU A 405 -1.32 -13.20 30.52
C LEU A 405 -0.70 -11.96 29.89
N LEU A 406 -1.36 -11.34 28.92
CA LEU A 406 -0.93 -10.09 28.28
C LEU A 406 -1.54 -8.88 29.00
N ARG A 407 -0.72 -7.86 29.31
CA ARG A 407 -1.14 -6.63 29.98
C ARG A 407 -0.25 -5.43 29.62
N VAL A 408 -0.62 -4.25 30.10
CA VAL A 408 0.14 -3.01 29.94
C VAL A 408 0.58 -2.51 31.30
N ARG A 409 1.85 -2.13 31.45
CA ARG A 409 2.40 -1.48 32.65
C ARG A 409 2.63 0.00 32.38
N TRP A 410 2.25 0.83 33.34
CA TRP A 410 2.22 2.29 33.19
C TRP A 410 3.29 2.96 34.05
N TYR A 411 3.85 4.06 33.55
CA TYR A 411 4.84 4.87 34.28
C TYR A 411 4.55 6.36 34.12
N ASP A 412 4.90 7.15 35.13
CA ASP A 412 4.90 8.61 35.05
C ASP A 412 6.19 9.17 34.44
N ALA A 413 6.29 10.50 34.33
CA ALA A 413 7.45 11.18 33.76
C ALA A 413 8.72 11.01 34.60
N ALA A 414 8.58 10.72 35.90
CA ALA A 414 9.67 10.44 36.82
C ALA A 414 10.10 8.97 36.81
N ASN A 415 9.53 8.15 35.92
CA ASN A 415 9.73 6.70 35.82
C ASN A 415 9.18 5.90 37.02
N THR A 416 8.26 6.46 37.80
CA THR A 416 7.56 5.73 38.86
C THR A 416 6.59 4.72 38.23
N ASP A 417 6.61 3.47 38.72
CA ASP A 417 5.65 2.44 38.31
C ASP A 417 4.26 2.78 38.88
N LEU A 418 3.28 2.96 37.98
CA LEU A 418 1.89 3.24 38.32
C LEU A 418 1.04 1.94 38.39
N GLY A 419 1.67 0.79 38.18
CA GLY A 419 1.05 -0.53 38.16
C GLY A 419 0.83 -1.08 36.77
N ALA A 420 0.44 -2.36 36.71
CA ALA A 420 0.02 -3.01 35.48
C ALA A 420 -1.50 -3.19 35.44
N SER A 421 -2.06 -3.16 34.23
CA SER A 421 -3.47 -3.47 34.01
C SER A 421 -3.78 -4.93 34.37
N VAL A 422 -5.07 -5.23 34.52
CA VAL A 422 -5.55 -6.59 34.85
C VAL A 422 -5.05 -7.62 33.83
N GLY A 423 -5.08 -7.25 32.55
CA GLY A 423 -4.64 -8.10 31.45
C GLY A 423 -5.66 -9.13 31.01
N THR A 424 -5.33 -9.83 29.92
CA THR A 424 -6.12 -10.95 29.37
C THR A 424 -5.26 -12.21 29.36
N SER A 425 -5.76 -13.30 29.96
CA SER A 425 -5.06 -14.60 29.97
C SER A 425 -5.54 -15.48 28.84
N TYR A 426 -4.60 -15.98 28.04
CA TYR A 426 -4.85 -16.87 26.91
C TYR A 426 -4.28 -18.27 27.18
N PRO A 427 -4.99 -19.34 26.82
CA PRO A 427 -4.35 -20.64 26.65
C PRO A 427 -3.41 -20.58 25.44
N VAL A 428 -2.25 -21.25 25.52
CA VAL A 428 -1.26 -21.26 24.43
C VAL A 428 -1.07 -22.69 23.92
N PRO A 429 -2.01 -23.22 23.10
CA PRO A 429 -1.85 -24.53 22.50
C PRO A 429 -0.65 -24.58 21.54
N ALA A 430 -0.13 -25.79 21.33
CA ALA A 430 0.92 -26.01 20.34
C ALA A 430 0.41 -25.87 18.90
N GLY A 431 1.28 -25.43 17.98
CA GLY A 431 1.11 -25.63 16.54
C GLY A 431 1.01 -24.36 15.70
N SER A 432 0.14 -23.40 16.04
CA SER A 432 -0.11 -22.21 15.22
C SER A 432 0.24 -20.92 15.95
N TRP A 433 0.52 -19.86 15.19
CA TRP A 433 0.62 -18.50 15.73
C TRP A 433 -0.76 -18.02 16.18
N LEU A 434 -0.82 -17.47 17.39
CA LEU A 434 -2.04 -16.97 18.01
C LEU A 434 -1.91 -15.47 18.26
N LEU A 435 -2.83 -14.69 17.70
CA LEU A 435 -2.99 -13.29 18.07
C LEU A 435 -3.61 -13.20 19.47
N MET A 436 -2.97 -12.43 20.34
CA MET A 436 -3.42 -12.15 21.70
C MET A 436 -3.53 -10.65 21.88
N THR A 437 -4.61 -10.18 22.51
CA THR A 437 -4.87 -8.76 22.72
C THR A 437 -5.27 -8.45 24.16
N SER A 438 -4.99 -7.23 24.63
CA SER A 438 -5.47 -6.78 25.93
C SER A 438 -5.69 -5.28 25.92
N ASP A 439 -6.89 -4.87 26.32
CA ASP A 439 -7.29 -3.48 26.41
C ASP A 439 -7.11 -2.96 27.83
N ALA A 440 -6.57 -1.76 27.96
CA ALA A 440 -6.32 -1.11 29.23
C ALA A 440 -6.41 0.41 29.11
N VAL A 441 -7.11 1.04 30.04
CA VAL A 441 -7.13 2.49 30.19
C VAL A 441 -5.86 2.96 30.89
N ALA A 442 -5.14 3.88 30.26
CA ALA A 442 -3.96 4.51 30.84
C ALA A 442 -4.36 5.36 32.07
N PRO A 443 -3.66 5.26 33.22
CA PRO A 443 -3.83 6.22 34.31
C PRO A 443 -3.66 7.66 33.81
N THR A 444 -4.39 8.61 34.39
CA THR A 444 -4.35 10.03 33.97
C THR A 444 -2.99 10.71 34.18
N THR A 445 -2.11 10.12 35.00
CA THR A 445 -0.74 10.59 35.23
C THR A 445 0.32 9.78 34.45
N ALA A 446 -0.10 8.81 33.64
CA ALA A 446 0.82 7.99 32.86
C ALA A 446 1.36 8.78 31.68
N THR A 447 2.68 8.76 31.49
CA THR A 447 3.36 9.36 30.33
C THR A 447 4.10 8.32 29.50
N GLN A 448 4.26 7.10 30.02
CA GLN A 448 4.90 5.99 29.34
C GLN A 448 4.18 4.68 29.62
N ALA A 449 4.34 3.73 28.71
CA ALA A 449 3.80 2.38 28.84
C ALA A 449 4.82 1.32 28.43
N ALA A 450 4.71 0.13 29.00
CA ALA A 450 5.44 -1.06 28.55
C ALA A 450 4.45 -2.22 28.35
N VAL A 451 4.65 -2.96 27.27
CA VAL A 451 3.96 -4.24 27.07
C VAL A 451 4.56 -5.26 28.03
N GLU A 452 3.73 -5.92 28.82
CA GLU A 452 4.16 -6.92 29.78
C GLU A 452 3.33 -8.17 29.62
N PHE A 453 3.96 -9.33 29.65
CA PHE A 453 3.23 -10.59 29.71
C PHE A 453 3.84 -11.58 30.69
N VAL A 454 2.97 -12.38 31.32
CA VAL A 454 3.34 -13.46 32.23
C VAL A 454 3.10 -14.77 31.52
N ALA A 455 4.17 -15.45 31.15
CA ALA A 455 4.12 -16.71 30.44
C ALA A 455 4.34 -17.87 31.44
N THR A 456 3.35 -18.74 31.56
CA THR A 456 3.34 -19.85 32.52
C THR A 456 3.68 -21.16 31.84
N VAL A 457 4.80 -21.74 32.25
CA VAL A 457 5.37 -22.96 31.67
C VAL A 457 4.89 -24.18 32.44
N SER A 458 4.42 -25.22 31.75
CA SER A 458 3.99 -26.48 32.38
C SER A 458 5.03 -27.61 32.30
N SER A 459 6.11 -27.45 31.53
CA SER A 459 7.22 -28.41 31.46
C SER A 459 8.60 -27.75 31.39
N THR A 460 9.64 -28.40 31.90
CA THR A 460 11.03 -27.92 31.73
C THR A 460 11.45 -27.90 30.26
N SER A 461 12.44 -27.08 29.91
CA SER A 461 12.98 -26.94 28.55
C SER A 461 11.92 -26.54 27.51
N SER A 462 11.00 -25.65 27.89
CA SER A 462 9.96 -25.14 26.99
C SER A 462 10.42 -23.86 26.28
N VAL A 463 9.96 -23.69 25.05
CA VAL A 463 10.27 -22.55 24.19
C VAL A 463 8.97 -21.94 23.67
N LEU A 464 8.85 -20.63 23.82
CA LEU A 464 7.78 -19.81 23.26
C LEU A 464 8.40 -18.77 22.32
N HIS A 465 7.75 -18.54 21.19
CA HIS A 465 8.10 -17.46 20.28
C HIS A 465 7.04 -16.36 20.34
N VAL A 466 7.48 -15.11 20.32
CA VAL A 466 6.62 -13.91 20.31
C VAL A 466 7.07 -12.99 19.18
N ASP A 467 6.12 -12.42 18.45
CA ASP A 467 6.37 -11.58 17.29
C ASP A 467 5.25 -10.55 17.06
N ALA A 468 5.50 -9.56 16.20
CA ALA A 468 4.61 -8.47 15.81
C ALA A 468 3.90 -7.82 17.02
N VAL A 469 4.70 -7.41 18.01
CA VAL A 469 4.17 -6.74 19.21
C VAL A 469 3.81 -5.29 18.88
N ALA A 470 2.62 -4.88 19.30
CA ALA A 470 2.15 -3.51 19.16
C ALA A 470 1.40 -3.02 20.42
N LEU A 471 1.39 -1.71 20.60
CA LEU A 471 0.61 -1.02 21.64
C LEU A 471 0.09 0.28 21.04
N TRP A 472 -1.23 0.44 20.91
CA TRP A 472 -1.82 1.62 20.29
C TRP A 472 -3.05 2.08 21.06
N GLN A 473 -3.47 3.32 20.85
CA GLN A 473 -4.73 3.81 21.39
C GLN A 473 -5.90 3.09 20.70
N VAL A 474 -6.83 2.54 21.49
CA VAL A 474 -8.08 2.00 20.97
C VAL A 474 -8.97 3.16 20.57
N LEU A 475 -9.16 3.31 19.27
CA LEU A 475 -10.18 4.18 18.70
C LEU A 475 -11.51 3.43 18.61
N PRO A 476 -12.66 4.13 18.59
CA PRO A 476 -13.93 3.49 18.30
C PRO A 476 -13.86 2.69 16.99
N LEU A 477 -14.27 1.42 17.06
CA LEU A 477 -14.34 0.52 15.90
C LEU A 477 -15.28 1.06 14.81
N THR A 478 -16.22 1.90 15.23
CA THR A 478 -17.13 2.66 14.38
C THR A 478 -17.19 4.08 14.93
N ALA A 479 -16.84 5.05 14.11
CA ALA A 479 -17.02 6.47 14.40
C ALA A 479 -17.91 7.10 13.31
N VAL A 480 -18.69 8.10 13.69
CA VAL A 480 -19.57 8.83 12.78
C VAL A 480 -19.44 10.32 13.03
N GLU A 481 -19.38 11.10 11.97
CA GLU A 481 -19.29 12.56 12.02
C GLU A 481 -20.23 13.18 10.99
N ALA A 482 -21.04 14.16 11.41
CA ALA A 482 -21.88 14.91 10.50
C ALA A 482 -21.06 16.03 9.84
N VAL A 483 -21.01 16.03 8.50
CA VAL A 483 -20.37 17.09 7.71
C VAL A 483 -21.47 17.95 7.11
N ASP A 484 -22.10 18.76 7.95
CA ASP A 484 -23.27 19.60 7.62
C ASP A 484 -23.05 20.48 6.39
N ALA A 485 -21.84 21.04 6.24
CA ALA A 485 -21.49 21.90 5.11
C ALA A 485 -21.46 21.15 3.77
N GLY A 486 -21.11 19.86 3.78
CA GLY A 486 -21.11 18.97 2.60
C GLY A 486 -22.41 18.18 2.45
N GLY A 487 -23.28 18.21 3.45
CA GLY A 487 -24.52 17.46 3.45
C GLY A 487 -24.31 15.94 3.53
N TYR A 488 -23.31 15.43 4.22
CA TYR A 488 -23.12 13.98 4.36
C TYR A 488 -22.68 13.59 5.77
N VAL A 489 -22.80 12.31 6.08
CA VAL A 489 -22.20 11.74 7.29
C VAL A 489 -20.98 10.93 6.90
N GLU A 490 -19.85 11.21 7.53
CA GLU A 490 -18.65 10.39 7.43
C GLU A 490 -18.77 9.23 8.42
N VAL A 491 -18.59 8.00 7.93
CA VAL A 491 -18.56 6.77 8.72
C VAL A 491 -17.16 6.18 8.63
N THR A 492 -16.45 6.16 9.75
CA THR A 492 -15.15 5.49 9.86
C THR A 492 -15.31 4.10 10.47
N LEU A 493 -14.89 3.08 9.74
CA LEU A 493 -14.85 1.69 10.19
C LEU A 493 -13.39 1.25 10.36
N ARG A 494 -13.02 0.80 11.56
CA ARG A 494 -11.65 0.40 11.92
C ARG A 494 -11.58 -1.08 12.27
N GLU A 495 -10.40 -1.67 12.10
CA GLU A 495 -10.13 -3.07 12.44
C GLU A 495 -11.16 -4.02 11.78
N LEU A 496 -11.44 -3.79 10.49
CA LEU A 496 -12.23 -4.71 9.67
C LEU A 496 -11.40 -5.94 9.29
N THR A 497 -12.05 -7.10 9.21
CA THR A 497 -11.34 -8.33 8.81
C THR A 497 -11.28 -8.42 7.30
N VAL A 498 -10.10 -8.19 6.71
CA VAL A 498 -9.88 -8.29 5.26
C VAL A 498 -10.26 -9.69 4.76
N GLY A 499 -10.99 -9.74 3.65
CA GLY A 499 -11.51 -10.97 3.05
C GLY A 499 -12.89 -11.40 3.54
N TYR A 500 -13.45 -10.78 4.60
CA TYR A 500 -14.87 -10.94 4.94
C TYR A 500 -15.75 -10.09 4.01
N GLU A 501 -17.06 -10.31 4.04
CA GLU A 501 -18.03 -9.43 3.37
C GLU A 501 -18.62 -8.42 4.36
N LEU A 502 -18.98 -7.24 3.87
CA LEU A 502 -19.47 -6.10 4.63
C LEU A 502 -20.83 -5.66 4.10
N SER A 503 -21.78 -5.46 5.01
CA SER A 503 -23.00 -4.70 4.77
C SER A 503 -23.05 -3.51 5.72
N VAL A 504 -23.37 -2.32 5.20
CA VAL A 504 -23.52 -1.09 6.01
C VAL A 504 -24.92 -0.55 5.84
N TYR A 505 -25.65 -0.45 6.95
CA TYR A 505 -27.01 0.07 6.99
C TYR A 505 -27.07 1.38 7.75
N ARG A 506 -27.76 2.36 7.19
CA ARG A 506 -28.38 3.47 7.91
C ARG A 506 -29.64 2.94 8.58
N GLU A 507 -29.74 3.07 9.91
CA GLU A 507 -30.92 2.72 10.69
C GLU A 507 -31.64 4.00 11.15
N LEU A 508 -32.88 4.14 10.72
CA LEU A 508 -33.74 5.30 11.00
C LEU A 508 -34.41 5.17 12.38
N PRO A 509 -34.97 6.27 12.95
CA PRO A 509 -35.67 6.23 14.25
C PRO A 509 -36.80 5.22 14.34
N ASP A 510 -37.43 4.86 13.22
CA ASP A 510 -38.49 3.87 13.13
C ASP A 510 -37.97 2.41 13.11
N GLY A 511 -36.65 2.23 13.14
CA GLY A 511 -35.97 0.93 13.09
C GLY A 511 -35.81 0.37 11.67
N SER A 512 -36.27 1.08 10.63
CA SER A 512 -36.04 0.68 9.25
C SER A 512 -34.56 0.82 8.88
N ARG A 513 -34.09 -0.07 8.00
CA ARG A 513 -32.69 -0.14 7.56
C ARG A 513 -32.59 0.09 6.07
N GLN A 514 -31.70 1.01 5.69
CA GLN A 514 -31.38 1.30 4.30
C GLN A 514 -29.89 1.09 4.08
N LEU A 515 -29.49 0.46 2.97
CA LEU A 515 -28.08 0.28 2.67
C LEU A 515 -27.43 1.64 2.35
N VAL A 516 -26.19 1.79 2.81
CA VAL A 516 -25.35 2.96 2.50
C VAL A 516 -24.69 2.74 1.14
N ARG A 517 -24.51 3.81 0.37
CA ARG A 517 -23.81 3.76 -0.92
C ARG A 517 -22.29 3.82 -0.72
N GLY A 518 -21.57 3.00 -1.49
CA GLY A 518 -20.12 2.96 -1.56
C GLY A 518 -19.60 3.05 -3.00
N PRO A 519 -18.30 2.80 -3.22
CA PRO A 519 -17.64 3.04 -4.51
C PRO A 519 -18.19 2.21 -5.69
N SER A 520 -18.82 1.07 -5.41
CA SER A 520 -19.34 0.13 -6.42
C SER A 520 -20.86 -0.03 -6.38
N GLY A 521 -21.57 0.82 -5.64
CA GLY A 521 -23.01 0.76 -5.44
C GLY A 521 -23.35 0.65 -3.96
N LEU A 522 -24.55 0.16 -3.63
CA LEU A 522 -24.93 -0.09 -2.24
C LEU A 522 -24.00 -1.12 -1.56
N ILE A 523 -23.54 -0.82 -0.35
CA ILE A 523 -22.63 -1.66 0.44
C ILE A 523 -23.43 -2.79 1.10
N GLY A 524 -23.77 -3.81 0.31
CA GLY A 524 -24.35 -5.06 0.78
C GLY A 524 -23.52 -6.25 0.33
N HIS A 525 -23.02 -7.05 1.29
CA HIS A 525 -22.13 -8.19 1.05
C HIS A 525 -20.89 -7.87 0.17
N GLN A 526 -20.29 -6.68 0.36
CA GLN A 526 -19.10 -6.28 -0.37
C GLN A 526 -17.82 -6.80 0.29
N ALA A 527 -16.85 -7.28 -0.47
CA ALA A 527 -15.59 -7.76 0.08
C ALA A 527 -14.80 -6.63 0.78
N ILE A 528 -14.33 -6.89 1.99
CA ILE A 528 -13.46 -6.00 2.76
C ILE A 528 -12.05 -6.08 2.18
N ALA A 529 -11.61 -5.00 1.53
CA ALA A 529 -10.28 -4.89 0.93
C ALA A 529 -9.24 -4.21 1.84
N SER A 530 -9.69 -3.55 2.91
CA SER A 530 -8.87 -2.78 3.85
C SER A 530 -9.42 -2.95 5.27
N ASP A 531 -8.55 -2.96 6.27
CA ASP A 531 -8.92 -2.99 7.69
C ASP A 531 -9.46 -1.63 8.20
N LEU A 532 -9.22 -0.56 7.43
CA LEU A 532 -9.79 0.77 7.60
C LEU A 532 -10.64 1.14 6.38
N MET A 533 -11.89 1.56 6.62
CA MET A 533 -12.76 2.12 5.59
C MET A 533 -13.33 3.47 6.05
N LEU A 534 -13.29 4.44 5.14
CA LEU A 534 -13.97 5.73 5.27
C LEU A 534 -15.11 5.77 4.26
N ILE A 535 -16.32 6.02 4.72
CA ILE A 535 -17.53 6.03 3.88
C ILE A 535 -18.22 7.37 4.04
N GLU A 536 -18.49 8.05 2.95
CA GLU A 536 -19.31 9.28 2.92
C GLU A 536 -20.75 8.91 2.55
N ASP A 537 -21.66 9.01 3.50
CA ASP A 537 -23.08 8.79 3.28
C ASP A 537 -23.79 10.10 2.93
N HIS A 538 -23.81 10.41 1.63
CA HIS A 538 -24.49 11.58 1.05
C HIS A 538 -26.01 11.47 1.05
N GLU A 539 -26.57 10.33 1.47
CA GLU A 539 -28.02 10.08 1.50
C GLU A 539 -28.59 10.04 2.93
N ALA A 540 -27.78 10.37 3.93
CA ALA A 540 -28.22 10.47 5.33
C ALA A 540 -29.31 11.55 5.47
N PRO A 541 -30.51 11.26 6.01
CA PRO A 541 -31.62 12.20 6.09
C PRO A 541 -31.27 13.44 6.93
N LEU A 542 -31.73 14.61 6.47
CA LEU A 542 -31.49 15.88 7.15
C LEU A 542 -32.30 16.00 8.45
N ASN A 543 -31.71 16.65 9.45
CA ASN A 543 -32.27 16.92 10.78
C ASN A 543 -32.90 15.69 11.46
N THR A 544 -32.46 14.48 11.10
CA THR A 544 -32.96 13.21 11.62
C THR A 544 -31.83 12.47 12.33
N SER A 545 -32.09 11.98 13.54
CA SER A 545 -31.11 11.19 14.29
C SER A 545 -31.07 9.77 13.75
N ILE A 546 -29.93 9.37 13.20
CA ILE A 546 -29.70 8.04 12.64
C ILE A 546 -28.51 7.39 13.35
N ARG A 547 -28.38 6.07 13.18
CA ARG A 547 -27.14 5.35 13.49
C ARG A 547 -26.83 4.35 12.39
N TYR A 548 -25.59 3.88 12.35
CA TYR A 548 -25.15 2.90 11.37
C TYR A 548 -25.05 1.52 12.02
N VAL A 549 -25.56 0.52 11.31
CA VAL A 549 -25.43 -0.90 11.65
C VAL A 549 -24.53 -1.55 10.62
N ILE A 550 -23.47 -2.20 11.09
CA ILE A 550 -22.45 -2.82 10.27
C ILE A 550 -22.48 -4.31 10.49
N GLU A 551 -22.61 -5.08 9.42
CA GLU A 551 -22.61 -6.54 9.45
C GLU A 551 -21.38 -7.07 8.71
N GLN A 552 -20.59 -7.91 9.37
CA GLN A 552 -19.41 -8.57 8.80
C GLN A 552 -19.67 -10.08 8.70
N TRP A 553 -19.48 -10.64 7.50
CA TRP A 553 -19.76 -12.04 7.20
C TRP A 553 -18.45 -12.76 6.88
N PRO A 554 -18.05 -13.78 7.66
CA PRO A 554 -16.95 -14.65 7.26
C PRO A 554 -17.25 -15.32 5.91
N PRO A 555 -16.25 -15.59 5.07
CA PRO A 555 -16.44 -16.27 3.80
C PRO A 555 -17.21 -17.59 3.95
N GLY A 556 -18.34 -17.71 3.25
CA GLY A 556 -19.19 -18.91 3.29
C GLY A 556 -20.00 -19.10 4.58
N SER A 557 -20.01 -18.12 5.49
CA SER A 557 -20.82 -18.14 6.71
C SER A 557 -22.22 -17.60 6.48
N LEU A 558 -23.21 -18.13 7.21
CA LEU A 558 -24.57 -17.60 7.30
C LEU A 558 -24.82 -16.78 8.58
N SER A 559 -23.77 -16.55 9.39
CA SER A 559 -23.83 -15.68 10.57
C SER A 559 -22.92 -14.47 10.39
N SER A 560 -23.42 -13.30 10.79
CA SER A 560 -22.66 -12.06 10.81
C SER A 560 -22.22 -11.68 12.23
N ALA A 561 -21.08 -10.99 12.30
CA ALA A 561 -20.72 -10.16 13.45
C ALA A 561 -21.27 -8.75 13.23
N THR A 562 -21.95 -8.19 14.22
CA THR A 562 -22.60 -6.88 14.12
C THR A 562 -21.85 -5.82 14.94
N ARG A 563 -21.76 -4.60 14.39
CA ARG A 563 -21.32 -3.37 15.09
C ARG A 563 -22.37 -2.28 14.89
N THR A 564 -22.45 -1.34 15.82
CA THR A 564 -23.33 -0.16 15.71
C THR A 564 -22.57 1.10 16.06
N SER A 565 -22.82 2.19 15.32
CA SER A 565 -22.30 3.52 15.66
C SER A 565 -23.08 4.18 16.80
N ASP A 566 -22.52 5.27 17.31
CA ASP A 566 -23.31 6.29 18.03
C ASP A 566 -24.35 6.94 17.11
N TYR A 567 -25.31 7.64 17.71
CA TYR A 567 -26.28 8.43 16.97
C TYR A 567 -25.63 9.69 16.40
N VAL A 568 -26.01 10.04 15.17
CA VAL A 568 -25.56 11.24 14.45
C VAL A 568 -26.74 11.92 13.78
N THR A 569 -26.65 13.23 13.61
CA THR A 569 -27.68 14.03 12.94
C THR A 569 -27.01 14.99 11.99
N LEU A 570 -27.32 14.87 10.70
CA LEU A 570 -26.89 15.80 9.67
C LEU A 570 -27.78 17.04 9.73
N SER A 571 -27.24 18.19 10.13
CA SER A 571 -28.05 19.38 10.38
C SER A 571 -28.21 20.26 9.14
N LEU A 572 -29.42 20.80 8.96
CA LEU A 572 -29.71 21.83 7.97
C LEU A 572 -30.35 23.02 8.70
N ALA A 573 -29.63 24.15 8.72
CA ALA A 573 -29.97 25.32 9.53
C ALA A 573 -31.16 26.13 9.00
N ASP A 574 -31.29 26.28 7.68
CA ASP A 574 -32.40 27.01 7.05
C ASP A 574 -33.43 26.02 6.48
N ILE A 575 -34.67 26.11 6.96
CA ILE A 575 -35.78 25.25 6.53
C ILE A 575 -36.19 25.52 5.07
N ASN A 576 -35.80 26.67 4.50
CA ASN A 576 -36.05 26.98 3.09
C ASN A 576 -34.94 26.47 2.17
N GLU A 577 -33.83 25.96 2.71
CA GLU A 577 -32.79 25.33 1.90
C GLU A 577 -33.12 23.84 1.69
N ALA A 578 -32.62 23.28 0.59
CA ALA A 578 -32.67 21.85 0.29
C ALA A 578 -31.37 21.46 -0.42
N TRP A 579 -31.03 20.18 -0.40
CA TRP A 579 -29.92 19.68 -1.22
C TRP A 579 -30.44 19.06 -2.51
N LEU A 580 -29.79 19.39 -3.63
CA LEU A 580 -29.85 18.61 -4.86
C LEU A 580 -28.52 17.89 -5.01
N LYS A 581 -28.55 16.56 -4.99
CA LYS A 581 -27.35 15.73 -4.97
C LYS A 581 -27.32 14.79 -6.14
N ASP A 582 -26.13 14.53 -6.69
CA ASP A 582 -25.91 13.42 -7.60
C ASP A 582 -25.35 12.24 -6.77
N PRO A 583 -26.13 11.17 -6.53
CA PRO A 583 -25.69 10.03 -5.73
C PRO A 583 -24.43 9.35 -6.25
N GLY A 584 -24.14 9.46 -7.55
CA GLY A 584 -22.94 8.90 -8.17
C GLY A 584 -21.76 9.87 -8.23
N ASN A 585 -22.00 11.18 -8.09
CA ASN A 585 -20.97 12.22 -8.20
C ASN A 585 -21.15 13.29 -7.11
N PRO A 586 -20.81 13.00 -5.85
CA PRO A 586 -21.08 13.91 -4.73
C PRO A 586 -20.38 15.29 -4.82
N GLN A 587 -19.30 15.40 -5.60
CA GLN A 587 -18.64 16.68 -5.93
C GLN A 587 -19.56 17.68 -6.65
N ARG A 588 -20.69 17.22 -7.22
CA ARG A 588 -21.68 18.07 -7.89
C ARG A 588 -22.81 18.52 -6.96
N ASN A 589 -22.85 17.99 -5.73
CA ASN A 589 -23.91 18.29 -4.79
C ASN A 589 -24.01 19.79 -4.53
N LEU A 590 -25.23 20.31 -4.59
CA LEU A 590 -25.49 21.73 -4.43
C LEU A 590 -26.63 21.95 -3.44
N LYS A 591 -26.40 22.86 -2.51
CA LYS A 591 -27.44 23.38 -1.65
C LYS A 591 -28.17 24.53 -2.35
N VAL A 592 -29.49 24.44 -2.41
CA VAL A 592 -30.36 25.37 -3.14
C VAL A 592 -31.38 26.00 -2.20
N LEU A 593 -31.75 27.24 -2.47
CA LEU A 593 -32.81 27.94 -1.74
C LEU A 593 -34.14 27.70 -2.45
N VAL A 594 -35.09 27.03 -1.79
CA VAL A 594 -36.39 26.69 -2.36
C VAL A 594 -37.29 27.93 -2.34
N GLN A 595 -37.70 28.37 -3.52
CA GLN A 595 -38.70 29.43 -3.68
C GLN A 595 -40.11 28.87 -3.47
N THR A 596 -40.41 27.77 -4.16
CA THR A 596 -41.72 27.10 -4.12
C THR A 596 -41.49 25.60 -4.26
N ALA A 597 -42.01 24.81 -3.32
CA ALA A 597 -42.00 23.35 -3.42
C ALA A 597 -42.92 22.85 -4.54
N PRO A 598 -42.68 21.65 -5.11
CA PRO A 598 -43.49 21.13 -6.21
C PRO A 598 -44.94 20.88 -5.83
N GLU A 599 -45.86 21.28 -6.71
CA GLU A 599 -47.25 20.78 -6.67
C GLU A 599 -47.29 19.40 -7.33
N TRP A 600 -47.26 18.35 -6.52
CA TRP A 600 -47.19 16.99 -7.03
C TRP A 600 -48.48 16.52 -7.70
N SER A 601 -48.34 16.04 -8.94
CA SER A 601 -49.36 15.30 -9.67
C SER A 601 -48.91 13.87 -9.93
N ARG A 602 -49.85 12.94 -10.18
CA ARG A 602 -49.52 11.57 -10.62
C ARG A 602 -50.20 11.32 -11.96
N PRO A 603 -49.46 11.36 -13.08
CA PRO A 603 -50.05 11.12 -14.38
C PRO A 603 -50.58 9.68 -14.46
N ILE A 604 -51.57 9.47 -15.32
CA ILE A 604 -52.14 8.16 -15.59
C ILE A 604 -52.52 8.08 -17.05
N GLU A 605 -52.09 7.03 -17.74
CA GLU A 605 -52.57 6.75 -19.08
C GLU A 605 -54.03 6.31 -18.99
N GLN A 606 -54.95 7.13 -19.49
CA GLN A 606 -56.38 6.89 -19.37
C GLN A 606 -57.08 7.05 -20.72
N ALA A 607 -57.78 6.01 -21.15
CA ALA A 607 -58.67 6.02 -22.31
C ALA A 607 -60.13 6.02 -21.87
N VAL A 608 -60.92 6.97 -22.37
CA VAL A 608 -62.35 7.11 -22.04
C VAL A 608 -63.20 6.71 -23.24
N HIS A 609 -63.82 5.52 -23.18
CA HIS A 609 -64.71 5.02 -24.21
C HIS A 609 -66.18 5.36 -23.90
N ARG A 610 -66.78 6.23 -24.70
CA ARG A 610 -68.22 6.54 -24.64
C ARG A 610 -69.00 5.59 -25.55
N VAL A 611 -69.40 4.44 -25.00
CA VAL A 611 -70.15 3.41 -25.75
C VAL A 611 -71.59 3.85 -25.96
N ARG A 612 -72.07 3.82 -27.22
CA ARG A 612 -73.45 4.17 -27.58
C ARG A 612 -74.44 3.28 -26.81
N GLY A 613 -75.41 3.91 -26.12
CA GLY A 613 -76.39 3.22 -25.29
C GLY A 613 -76.02 3.14 -23.80
N ARG A 614 -74.82 3.56 -23.39
CA ARG A 614 -74.42 3.70 -21.99
C ARG A 614 -74.48 5.16 -21.54
N ARG A 615 -75.06 5.41 -20.37
CA ARG A 615 -75.08 6.76 -19.74
C ARG A 615 -73.70 7.18 -19.24
N ASN A 616 -72.92 6.24 -18.69
CA ASN A 616 -71.59 6.48 -18.13
C ASN A 616 -70.52 5.90 -19.06
N ALA A 617 -69.41 6.64 -19.24
CA ALA A 617 -68.27 6.17 -20.02
C ALA A 617 -67.60 4.95 -19.38
N VAL A 618 -66.98 4.10 -20.19
CA VAL A 618 -66.05 3.07 -19.74
C VAL A 618 -64.67 3.70 -19.73
N VAL A 619 -64.04 3.76 -18.56
CA VAL A 619 -62.69 4.28 -18.39
C VAL A 619 -61.75 3.10 -18.27
N LEU A 620 -60.77 3.01 -19.17
CA LEU A 620 -59.63 2.13 -19.04
C LEU A 620 -58.46 2.99 -18.53
N SER A 621 -57.96 2.69 -17.34
CA SER A 621 -56.87 3.42 -16.73
C SER A 621 -55.70 2.48 -16.46
N GLY A 622 -54.48 2.90 -16.80
CA GLY A 622 -53.24 2.24 -16.40
C GLY A 622 -52.96 2.37 -14.90
N VAL A 623 -51.73 2.03 -14.50
CA VAL A 623 -51.23 2.33 -13.16
C VAL A 623 -50.82 3.80 -13.11
N ARG A 624 -51.07 4.49 -11.97
CA ARG A 624 -50.58 5.86 -11.79
C ARG A 624 -49.05 5.87 -11.83
N GLY A 625 -48.47 6.83 -12.54
CA GLY A 625 -47.02 7.07 -12.54
C GLY A 625 -46.50 7.61 -11.21
N GLY A 626 -45.19 7.85 -11.17
CA GLY A 626 -44.53 8.56 -10.07
C GLY A 626 -45.02 10.00 -9.93
N LEU A 627 -44.57 10.69 -8.89
CA LEU A 627 -44.86 12.09 -8.67
C LEU A 627 -44.18 12.97 -9.74
N GLU A 628 -44.94 13.89 -10.35
CA GLU A 628 -44.43 14.88 -11.30
C GLU A 628 -44.84 16.29 -10.83
N GLY A 629 -43.91 17.24 -10.84
CA GLY A 629 -44.15 18.62 -10.40
C GLY A 629 -42.95 19.54 -10.61
N ASP A 630 -43.17 20.85 -10.48
CA ASP A 630 -42.14 21.87 -10.72
C ASP A 630 -41.52 22.39 -9.42
N LEU A 631 -40.23 22.15 -9.19
CA LEU A 631 -39.48 22.76 -8.09
C LEU A 631 -38.96 24.13 -8.52
N ALA A 632 -39.37 25.19 -7.83
CA ALA A 632 -38.82 26.54 -8.04
C ALA A 632 -37.71 26.83 -7.02
N ILE A 633 -36.53 27.21 -7.49
CA ILE A 633 -35.37 27.53 -6.63
C ILE A 633 -34.68 28.84 -7.02
N TRP A 634 -33.88 29.36 -6.10
CA TRP A 634 -32.97 30.48 -6.32
C TRP A 634 -31.50 30.08 -6.22
N THR A 635 -30.69 30.61 -7.13
CA THR A 635 -29.24 30.74 -6.96
C THR A 635 -28.91 32.22 -6.72
N ARG A 636 -28.12 32.51 -5.69
CA ARG A 636 -27.79 33.86 -5.19
C ARG A 636 -26.50 34.41 -5.80
N THR A 637 -25.64 33.54 -6.33
CA THR A 637 -24.33 33.91 -6.89
C THR A 637 -24.09 33.27 -8.25
N ASP A 638 -23.16 33.82 -9.04
CA ASP A 638 -22.72 33.22 -10.31
C ASP A 638 -21.99 31.89 -10.14
N GLU A 639 -21.42 31.63 -8.96
CA GLU A 639 -20.82 30.34 -8.61
C GLU A 639 -21.90 29.28 -8.41
N GLU A 640 -22.92 29.57 -7.59
CA GLU A 640 -24.08 28.68 -7.40
C GLU A 640 -24.80 28.42 -8.74
N ARG A 641 -24.89 29.45 -9.60
CA ARG A 641 -25.46 29.34 -10.96
C ARG A 641 -24.68 28.36 -11.84
N ARG A 642 -23.34 28.45 -11.84
CA ARG A 642 -22.48 27.53 -12.62
C ARG A 642 -22.48 26.13 -12.03
N ALA A 643 -22.48 26.00 -10.70
CA ALA A 643 -22.58 24.72 -10.01
C ALA A 643 -23.89 23.99 -10.33
N LEU A 644 -25.01 24.72 -10.39
CA LEU A 644 -26.30 24.13 -10.76
C LEU A 644 -26.30 23.64 -12.21
N HIS A 645 -25.76 24.42 -13.16
CA HIS A 645 -25.57 23.95 -14.54
C HIS A 645 -24.73 22.66 -14.58
N LEU A 646 -23.60 22.62 -13.86
CA LEU A 646 -22.73 21.45 -13.80
C LEU A 646 -23.44 20.20 -13.23
N LEU A 647 -24.28 20.38 -12.22
CA LEU A 647 -25.09 19.30 -11.65
C LEU A 647 -26.11 18.77 -12.68
N LEU A 648 -26.83 19.68 -13.35
CA LEU A 648 -27.89 19.35 -14.31
C LEU A 648 -27.37 18.78 -15.63
N ASP A 649 -26.19 19.20 -16.09
CA ASP A 649 -25.56 18.73 -17.33
C ASP A 649 -25.27 17.21 -17.33
N SER A 650 -25.29 16.57 -16.16
CA SER A 650 -25.14 15.11 -16.03
C SER A 650 -26.33 14.34 -16.64
N GLY A 651 -27.54 14.88 -16.55
CA GLY A 651 -28.78 14.15 -16.82
C GLY A 651 -29.02 12.94 -15.89
N ASN A 652 -28.29 12.82 -14.79
CA ASN A 652 -28.40 11.72 -13.85
C ASN A 652 -29.67 11.85 -12.98
N VAL A 653 -30.07 10.72 -12.37
CA VAL A 653 -31.05 10.74 -11.27
C VAL A 653 -30.43 11.48 -10.09
N LEU A 654 -31.09 12.54 -9.63
CA LEU A 654 -30.66 13.33 -8.49
C LEU A 654 -31.43 12.91 -7.24
N LEU A 655 -30.83 13.09 -6.06
CA LEU A 655 -31.54 13.06 -4.79
C LEU A 655 -31.93 14.49 -4.44
N TRP A 656 -33.24 14.76 -4.40
CA TRP A 656 -33.77 15.96 -3.77
C TRP A 656 -33.99 15.67 -2.29
N GLN A 657 -33.17 16.31 -1.47
CA GLN A 657 -33.18 16.15 -0.04
C GLN A 657 -33.80 17.39 0.62
N ALA A 658 -35.03 17.23 1.09
CA ALA A 658 -35.84 18.33 1.58
C ALA A 658 -35.62 18.57 3.07
N ALA A 659 -35.72 19.82 3.51
CA ALA A 659 -35.76 20.12 4.93
C ALA A 659 -37.01 19.47 5.57
N PRO A 660 -36.89 18.80 6.74
CA PRO A 660 -38.06 18.26 7.42
C PRO A 660 -39.10 19.34 7.70
N GLY A 661 -40.36 19.03 7.39
CA GLY A 661 -41.48 19.98 7.51
C GLY A 661 -41.87 20.70 6.21
N MET A 662 -41.12 20.54 5.12
CA MET A 662 -41.51 21.05 3.79
C MET A 662 -42.72 20.29 3.18
N GLY A 663 -43.20 19.25 3.86
CA GLY A 663 -44.36 18.46 3.45
C GLY A 663 -44.05 17.41 2.37
N VAL A 664 -42.77 17.16 2.12
CA VAL A 664 -42.28 16.18 1.16
C VAL A 664 -41.07 15.45 1.76
N ASP A 665 -41.01 14.14 1.56
CA ASP A 665 -39.89 13.30 1.97
C ASP A 665 -38.75 13.35 0.94
N ASP A 666 -37.54 12.96 1.36
CA ASP A 666 -36.39 12.81 0.46
C ASP A 666 -36.73 11.88 -0.71
N MET A 667 -36.44 12.29 -1.93
CA MET A 667 -36.82 11.53 -3.12
C MET A 667 -35.79 11.60 -4.25
N TYR A 668 -35.72 10.52 -5.01
CA TYR A 668 -34.94 10.47 -6.24
C TYR A 668 -35.76 11.05 -7.39
N VAL A 669 -35.17 11.92 -8.18
CA VAL A 669 -35.84 12.67 -9.23
C VAL A 669 -34.99 12.76 -10.49
N ASN A 670 -35.66 12.69 -11.64
CA ASN A 670 -35.10 13.15 -12.91
C ASN A 670 -35.52 14.59 -13.15
N VAL A 671 -34.57 15.43 -13.56
CA VAL A 671 -34.85 16.83 -13.90
C VAL A 671 -35.02 16.94 -15.42
N ALA A 672 -36.17 17.43 -15.87
CA ALA A 672 -36.45 17.65 -17.29
C ALA A 672 -35.96 19.05 -17.74
N ALA A 673 -36.58 19.63 -18.79
CA ALA A 673 -36.14 20.89 -19.36
C ALA A 673 -36.26 22.06 -18.35
N VAL A 674 -35.11 22.60 -17.96
CA VAL A 674 -35.00 23.66 -16.95
C VAL A 674 -35.18 25.04 -17.57
N SER A 675 -35.82 25.96 -16.84
CA SER A 675 -35.85 27.38 -17.18
C SER A 675 -35.01 28.21 -16.21
N GLU A 676 -34.17 29.10 -16.74
CA GLU A 676 -33.36 30.09 -15.98
C GLU A 676 -33.89 31.50 -16.27
N ALA A 677 -34.30 32.22 -15.22
CA ALA A 677 -34.81 33.58 -15.32
C ALA A 677 -34.10 34.53 -14.33
N ARG A 678 -34.10 35.83 -14.64
CA ARG A 678 -33.66 36.87 -13.70
C ARG A 678 -34.84 37.28 -12.80
N ILE A 679 -34.55 37.61 -11.54
CA ILE A 679 -35.57 38.14 -10.63
C ILE A 679 -35.81 39.63 -10.92
N GLY A 680 -34.74 40.41 -11.11
CA GLY A 680 -34.80 41.82 -11.49
C GLY A 680 -34.66 42.09 -12.99
N THR A 681 -34.95 43.34 -13.38
CA THR A 681 -34.76 43.84 -14.76
C THR A 681 -33.31 44.26 -15.07
N LEU A 682 -32.47 44.42 -14.04
CA LEU A 682 -31.08 44.85 -14.18
C LEU A 682 -30.21 43.70 -14.68
N ALA A 683 -29.34 43.98 -15.65
CA ALA A 683 -28.46 42.97 -16.24
C ALA A 683 -27.39 42.44 -15.27
N GLN A 684 -27.05 43.23 -14.25
CA GLN A 684 -26.05 42.93 -13.22
C GLN A 684 -26.62 42.17 -12.02
N ASP A 685 -27.93 41.88 -11.99
CA ASP A 685 -28.51 41.08 -10.93
C ASP A 685 -27.88 39.68 -10.97
N VAL A 686 -27.38 39.21 -9.83
CA VAL A 686 -26.72 37.90 -9.70
C VAL A 686 -27.70 36.80 -9.30
N TRP A 687 -28.89 37.15 -8.81
CA TRP A 687 -29.90 36.17 -8.46
C TRP A 687 -30.58 35.59 -9.69
N ARG A 688 -30.77 34.28 -9.73
CA ARG A 688 -31.54 33.60 -10.78
C ARG A 688 -32.66 32.79 -10.16
N ALA A 689 -33.83 32.89 -10.76
CA ALA A 689 -34.94 32.00 -10.51
C ALA A 689 -34.92 30.85 -11.51
N TRP A 690 -35.10 29.65 -10.98
CA TRP A 690 -35.07 28.42 -11.76
C TRP A 690 -36.35 27.65 -11.53
N THR A 691 -36.88 27.09 -12.61
CA THR A 691 -37.95 26.08 -12.53
C THR A 691 -37.38 24.75 -13.01
N LEU A 692 -37.37 23.77 -12.12
CA LEU A 692 -36.89 22.41 -12.35
C LEU A 692 -38.10 21.47 -12.39
N PRO A 693 -38.56 21.01 -13.56
CA PRO A 693 -39.61 20.01 -13.62
C PRO A 693 -39.02 18.66 -13.17
N LEU A 694 -39.55 18.14 -12.07
CA LEU A 694 -39.09 16.92 -11.41
C LEU A 694 -40.04 15.77 -11.72
N ILE A 695 -39.47 14.61 -12.02
CA ILE A 695 -40.18 13.32 -12.17
C ILE A 695 -39.57 12.34 -11.18
N GLU A 696 -40.36 11.81 -10.25
CA GLU A 696 -39.93 10.79 -9.28
C GLU A 696 -39.32 9.58 -10.01
N ALA A 697 -38.18 9.14 -9.52
CA ALA A 697 -37.41 8.02 -10.04
C ALA A 697 -37.14 6.99 -8.94
N ASP A 698 -36.86 5.75 -9.33
CA ASP A 698 -36.37 4.75 -8.38
C ASP A 698 -34.93 5.07 -7.96
N MET A 699 -34.55 4.66 -6.75
CA MET A 699 -33.17 4.75 -6.28
C MET A 699 -32.22 4.00 -7.23
N PRO A 700 -31.15 4.63 -7.72
CA PRO A 700 -30.20 3.97 -8.61
C PRO A 700 -29.31 3.00 -7.82
N VAL A 701 -29.67 1.72 -7.74
CA VAL A 701 -28.98 0.75 -6.84
C VAL A 701 -27.58 0.32 -7.28
N THR A 702 -27.27 0.37 -8.58
CA THR A 702 -25.98 -0.04 -9.15
C THR A 702 -25.00 1.12 -9.32
N THR A 703 -25.41 2.35 -9.03
CA THR A 703 -24.55 3.53 -9.17
C THR A 703 -23.61 3.59 -7.97
N GLY A 704 -22.32 3.40 -8.20
CA GLY A 704 -21.29 3.64 -7.19
C GLY A 704 -20.97 5.13 -7.04
N VAL A 705 -20.41 5.49 -5.90
CA VAL A 705 -19.85 6.82 -5.64
C VAL A 705 -18.52 6.91 -6.39
N ASN A 706 -18.46 7.70 -7.46
CA ASN A 706 -17.25 7.92 -8.24
C ASN A 706 -16.34 8.94 -7.54
N GLY A 707 -15.23 8.44 -6.97
CA GLY A 707 -14.36 9.26 -6.13
C GLY A 707 -15.06 9.67 -4.84
N ALA A 708 -14.31 10.13 -3.83
CA ALA A 708 -14.99 10.99 -2.86
C ALA A 708 -15.44 12.25 -3.63
N ALA A 709 -16.25 13.12 -3.02
CA ALA A 709 -16.19 14.51 -3.46
C ALA A 709 -14.72 15.06 -3.45
N GLY A 710 -13.78 14.33 -2.82
CA GLY A 710 -12.32 14.39 -2.95
C GLY A 710 -11.67 13.44 -3.98
N ARG A 711 -10.88 14.03 -4.88
CA ARG A 711 -10.01 13.48 -5.94
C ARG A 711 -8.88 12.56 -5.44
N THR A 712 -8.32 11.72 -6.33
CA THR A 712 -7.28 10.73 -5.98
C THR A 712 -5.91 11.04 -6.59
N TRP A 713 -4.82 10.52 -6.01
CA TRP A 713 -3.46 10.71 -6.54
C TRP A 713 -3.22 10.08 -7.92
N GLN A 714 -4.03 9.10 -8.32
CA GLN A 714 -3.97 8.54 -9.67
C GLN A 714 -4.57 9.51 -10.71
N ASP A 715 -5.57 10.31 -10.33
CA ASP A 715 -6.17 11.32 -11.21
C ASP A 715 -5.17 12.44 -11.52
N VAL A 716 -4.38 12.84 -10.52
CA VAL A 716 -3.22 13.74 -10.64
C VAL A 716 -2.17 13.22 -11.62
N LEU A 717 -1.79 11.95 -11.49
CA LEU A 717 -0.75 11.34 -12.33
C LEU A 717 -1.21 11.10 -13.78
N THR A 718 -2.52 11.13 -14.03
CA THR A 718 -3.12 10.91 -15.36
C THR A 718 -3.35 12.21 -16.11
N GLU A 719 -3.52 13.32 -15.39
CA GLU A 719 -3.80 14.64 -15.96
C GLU A 719 -2.52 15.45 -16.23
N PHE A 720 -1.40 15.08 -15.60
CA PHE A 720 -0.12 15.77 -15.71
C PHE A 720 1.03 14.79 -15.93
N ASP A 721 1.76 15.00 -17.02
CA ASP A 721 2.89 14.15 -17.41
C ASP A 721 4.09 14.29 -16.45
N THR A 722 4.19 15.42 -15.75
CA THR A 722 5.20 15.66 -14.74
C THR A 722 4.61 16.42 -13.55
N CYS A 723 5.26 16.34 -12.38
CA CYS A 723 4.89 17.21 -11.25
C CYS A 723 5.01 18.70 -11.61
N ALA A 724 5.80 19.06 -12.62
CA ALA A 724 5.88 20.42 -13.12
C ALA A 724 4.61 20.82 -13.90
N ASP A 725 3.95 19.89 -14.58
CA ASP A 725 2.69 20.15 -15.29
C ASP A 725 1.51 20.25 -14.31
N VAL A 726 1.54 19.45 -13.23
CA VAL A 726 0.64 19.60 -12.07
C VAL A 726 0.75 21.02 -11.50
N LEU A 727 1.98 21.50 -11.29
CA LEU A 727 2.31 22.84 -10.79
C LEU A 727 1.94 23.96 -11.78
N ALA A 728 1.92 23.67 -13.07
CA ALA A 728 1.57 24.64 -14.11
C ALA A 728 0.05 24.80 -14.28
N THR A 729 -0.73 23.77 -13.98
CA THR A 729 -2.20 23.74 -14.18
C THR A 729 -2.98 24.01 -12.90
N TYR A 730 -2.39 23.65 -11.75
CA TYR A 730 -2.94 23.91 -10.44
C TYR A 730 -1.97 24.72 -9.62
N ALA A 731 -2.40 25.91 -9.21
CA ALA A 731 -1.61 26.79 -8.35
C ALA A 731 -1.38 26.18 -6.95
N THR A 732 -2.24 25.23 -6.53
CA THR A 732 -2.20 24.59 -5.20
C THR A 732 -2.62 23.11 -5.22
N CYS A 733 -2.25 22.31 -4.20
CA CYS A 733 -2.65 20.89 -4.07
C CYS A 733 -4.13 20.68 -3.72
N GLU A 734 -4.81 21.73 -3.24
CA GLU A 734 -6.25 21.74 -2.98
C GLU A 734 -7.01 21.92 -4.29
N ASP A 735 -6.52 22.76 -5.21
CA ASP A 735 -7.01 22.83 -6.58
C ASP A 735 -6.79 21.52 -7.33
N LEU A 736 -5.75 20.77 -6.95
CA LEU A 736 -5.45 19.39 -7.34
C LEU A 736 -6.30 18.32 -6.63
N LEU A 737 -6.99 18.64 -5.54
CA LEU A 737 -7.95 17.75 -4.89
C LEU A 737 -9.41 18.02 -5.34
N LEU A 738 -9.65 19.17 -5.96
CA LEU A 738 -11.00 19.69 -6.24
C LEU A 738 -11.28 20.01 -7.73
N ASP A 739 -10.32 19.77 -8.61
CA ASP A 739 -10.31 20.00 -10.08
C ASP A 739 -10.62 21.44 -10.48
N ARG A 740 -9.88 22.40 -9.92
CA ARG A 740 -10.04 23.83 -10.18
C ARG A 740 -8.88 24.41 -10.98
N ARG A 741 -9.08 24.54 -12.30
CA ARG A 741 -8.04 24.95 -13.28
C ARG A 741 -7.91 26.48 -13.37
N GLY A 742 -6.68 27.01 -13.44
CA GLY A 742 -6.37 28.44 -13.45
C GLY A 742 -5.54 28.90 -14.64
#